data_AF-A0A8U0V7U5-F1
#
_entry.id   AF-A0A8U0V7U5-F1
#
_cell.length_a   1.000
_cell.length_b   1.000
_cell.length_c   1.000
_cell.angle_alpha   90.00
_cell.angle_beta   90.00
_cell.angle_gamma   90.00
#
_symmetry.space_group_name_H-M   'P 1'
#
loop_
_entity.id
_entity.type
_entity.pdbx_description
1 polymer ?
#
loop_
_entity_poly.entity_id
_entity_poly.type
_entity_poly.pdbx_seq_one_letter_code
_entity_poly.pdbx_strand_id
1 'polypeptide(L)'
;MRATGWEGPPASSVRGSMLPNDSSGSKQAGASPAPGPPVPRGATLDTSPRDSHPLVPGLCMAKSPENSTLEEILGQYQRSLRERANRSIHQLQSALREGDGGVGEGAPDAPCGTGVESEDPGAAWQELQYSHAVNQLKALLRQQATKESEVSLSRRRNASPLRSSESEEANMPTVYNLVPIVNDQSQYIHHLEAEVKFCKEELSGMKNRVQVVVLENERLQQELKSQRQEEAMREQTLLDASGNLQNSWITTGDGSGMNEGAKRRFSQGNADAVKGPSAGEAEKWKLELEKLKLTYEEKGEILESQLKILRKDLAEYQKTCEDLKERLKHKESLLAANMSNRVGGLCLKCAQHEAVLSQTHSNVHVQTIERLTKERDDLMSALVSVRSSLTDVQQREAGAYEQVKQAMHMTEEANFEKTKALIQCEQLKNELERQTERLEKELVSQQEKRAFEKETMRKEITKEREDLGSKMLSLSQNIAQLEAQVEKVTREKISAINQLEEVQNQLASKEMDVTKVCGEMRFQLNRTKMEKDEAEKEHREYRTKTKRDLEIKDEEIEKLRSEVSESRQHLEQEQQKAALAREECLKLTELLSESERQLHLTRLEKDSIQQSFSNEAKAQALQAQQREQELTQKIQQMEAQHDRTGLKSLSSIKRKCIHTTNWKSYRGETMSWRNSVSNTGDCMR
;
A
#
# COMPACT_ATOMS: atom_id res chain seq x y z
N MET A 1 5.40 43.87 21.43
CA MET A 1 5.04 45.21 20.89
C MET A 1 4.78 45.09 19.38
N ARG A 2 4.19 46.11 18.76
CA ARG A 2 3.68 46.15 17.35
C ARG A 2 4.76 45.79 16.30
N ALA A 3 4.44 45.01 15.26
CA ALA A 3 3.96 45.41 13.92
C ALA A 3 5.03 46.20 13.10
N THR A 4 5.16 46.14 11.77
CA THR A 4 4.32 45.64 10.65
C THR A 4 5.23 45.50 9.42
N GLY A 5 4.83 44.81 8.34
CA GLY A 5 5.56 44.90 7.06
C GLY A 5 5.25 43.82 6.03
N TRP A 6 4.24 44.05 5.18
CA TRP A 6 4.06 43.37 3.90
C TRP A 6 4.43 44.34 2.79
N GLU A 7 5.26 43.92 1.82
CA GLU A 7 5.36 44.56 0.51
C GLU A 7 5.74 43.50 -0.54
N GLY A 8 5.17 43.62 -1.73
CA GLY A 8 5.51 42.83 -2.92
C GLY A 8 5.30 43.68 -4.17
N PRO A 9 6.08 43.48 -5.25
CA PRO A 9 5.82 44.14 -6.53
C PRO A 9 5.93 43.15 -7.74
N PRO A 10 5.78 43.60 -9.00
CA PRO A 10 4.53 44.16 -9.54
C PRO A 10 4.15 43.54 -10.91
N ALA A 11 2.99 43.91 -11.46
CA ALA A 11 2.59 43.54 -12.82
C ALA A 11 3.24 44.42 -13.90
N SER A 12 3.43 43.87 -15.11
CA SER A 12 3.65 44.63 -16.35
C SER A 12 2.79 44.07 -17.49
N SER A 13 2.73 44.77 -18.63
CA SER A 13 1.51 44.90 -19.45
C SER A 13 1.76 44.64 -20.96
N VAL A 14 0.68 44.76 -21.77
CA VAL A 14 0.65 44.86 -23.25
C VAL A 14 0.83 43.52 -24.00
N ARG A 15 0.19 43.21 -25.13
CA ARG A 15 -1.09 43.58 -25.82
C ARG A 15 -1.13 42.70 -27.09
N GLY A 16 -2.27 42.13 -27.49
CA GLY A 16 -2.36 41.36 -28.74
C GLY A 16 -3.79 41.01 -29.14
N SER A 17 -4.44 41.88 -29.91
CA SER A 17 -5.77 41.64 -30.50
C SER A 17 -5.69 40.72 -31.72
N MET A 18 -6.80 40.03 -32.04
CA MET A 18 -7.45 40.01 -33.38
C MET A 18 -8.62 39.01 -33.38
N LEU A 19 -9.83 39.50 -33.69
CA LEU A 19 -10.99 38.73 -34.14
C LEU A 19 -11.51 39.40 -35.42
N PRO A 20 -11.87 38.66 -36.47
CA PRO A 20 -12.74 39.16 -37.53
C PRO A 20 -14.21 38.87 -37.22
N ASN A 21 -15.09 39.66 -37.82
CA ASN A 21 -16.54 39.61 -37.67
C ASN A 21 -17.16 39.91 -39.04
N ASP A 22 -18.11 39.11 -39.50
CA ASP A 22 -18.93 39.36 -40.69
C ASP A 22 -20.27 38.63 -40.47
N SER A 23 -21.39 39.35 -40.33
CA SER A 23 -22.24 39.89 -41.43
C SER A 23 -23.32 38.90 -41.86
N SER A 24 -24.58 39.24 -42.12
CA SER A 24 -25.54 40.27 -41.64
C SER A 24 -26.79 40.15 -42.54
N GLY A 25 -28.00 40.40 -42.01
CA GLY A 25 -29.27 40.43 -42.78
C GLY A 25 -29.98 39.07 -42.96
N SER A 26 -31.31 38.98 -43.11
CA SER A 26 -32.37 40.01 -43.11
C SER A 26 -33.74 39.39 -42.77
N LYS A 27 -34.69 40.22 -42.30
CA LYS A 27 -36.08 39.82 -41.96
C LYS A 27 -36.97 39.63 -43.21
N GLN A 28 -37.97 38.74 -43.14
CA GLN A 28 -39.41 39.12 -43.25
C GLN A 28 -40.36 37.94 -42.95
N ALA A 29 -41.65 38.22 -42.88
CA ALA A 29 -42.71 37.34 -42.35
C ALA A 29 -43.63 36.78 -43.46
N GLY A 30 -44.45 35.77 -43.15
CA GLY A 30 -45.66 35.48 -43.95
C GLY A 30 -46.27 34.07 -43.83
N ALA A 31 -47.54 34.05 -43.43
CA ALA A 31 -48.60 33.10 -43.83
C ALA A 31 -48.51 31.58 -43.53
N SER A 32 -49.48 31.10 -42.74
CA SER A 32 -50.10 29.77 -42.91
C SER A 32 -51.07 29.80 -44.12
N PRO A 33 -51.47 28.63 -44.68
CA PRO A 33 -52.68 27.99 -44.15
C PRO A 33 -52.64 26.45 -44.13
N ALA A 34 -53.57 25.84 -43.38
CA ALA A 34 -53.87 24.40 -43.40
C ALA A 34 -54.79 24.01 -44.56
N PRO A 35 -54.99 22.70 -44.78
CA PRO A 35 -56.37 22.20 -44.77
C PRO A 35 -56.55 20.90 -43.94
N GLY A 36 -57.75 20.73 -43.39
CA GLY A 36 -58.20 19.49 -42.73
C GLY A 36 -59.16 18.64 -43.60
N PRO A 37 -60.14 17.95 -43.01
CA PRO A 37 -60.06 16.49 -42.79
C PRO A 37 -61.13 15.70 -43.59
N PRO A 38 -61.36 14.41 -43.25
CA PRO A 38 -62.72 14.09 -42.81
C PRO A 38 -62.82 13.15 -41.58
N VAL A 39 -64.02 13.12 -40.99
CA VAL A 39 -64.43 12.41 -39.76
C VAL A 39 -65.54 11.40 -40.11
N PRO A 40 -65.67 10.29 -39.37
CA PRO A 40 -66.93 10.01 -38.66
C PRO A 40 -66.67 9.58 -37.19
N ARG A 41 -67.36 10.14 -36.19
CA ARG A 41 -68.61 9.61 -35.60
C ARG A 41 -68.62 8.06 -35.53
N GLY A 42 -68.68 7.38 -34.38
CA GLY A 42 -68.87 7.80 -32.99
C GLY A 42 -69.90 6.88 -32.31
N ALA A 43 -69.52 6.20 -31.22
CA ALA A 43 -70.41 5.39 -30.40
C ALA A 43 -69.84 5.18 -29.00
N THR A 44 -70.72 4.96 -28.03
CA THR A 44 -70.46 4.87 -26.59
C THR A 44 -70.50 3.42 -26.07
N LEU A 45 -70.07 3.26 -24.81
CA LEU A 45 -70.43 2.22 -23.83
C LEU A 45 -69.54 0.98 -23.63
N ASP A 46 -69.44 0.68 -22.33
CA ASP A 46 -69.22 -0.56 -21.59
C ASP A 46 -67.92 -1.36 -21.64
N THR A 47 -67.21 -1.23 -20.53
CA THR A 47 -66.19 -2.16 -20.01
C THR A 47 -66.83 -3.22 -19.09
N SER A 48 -66.95 -4.47 -19.55
CA SER A 48 -66.83 -5.64 -18.65
C SER A 48 -66.63 -6.95 -19.43
N PRO A 49 -65.59 -7.75 -19.15
CA PRO A 49 -65.38 -9.05 -19.79
C PRO A 49 -65.92 -10.21 -18.93
N ARG A 50 -66.42 -11.27 -19.58
CA ARG A 50 -66.63 -12.58 -18.96
C ARG A 50 -66.19 -13.72 -19.88
N ASP A 51 -65.45 -14.65 -19.28
CA ASP A 51 -65.38 -16.09 -19.52
C ASP A 51 -64.81 -16.65 -20.86
N SER A 52 -63.61 -17.24 -20.73
CA SER A 52 -63.25 -18.63 -21.11
C SER A 52 -63.08 -19.06 -22.59
N HIS A 53 -61.79 -19.33 -22.95
CA HIS A 53 -61.18 -20.42 -23.77
C HIS A 53 -61.98 -21.17 -24.87
N PRO A 54 -61.38 -21.58 -26.03
CA PRO A 54 -60.08 -22.30 -26.11
C PRO A 54 -59.20 -22.05 -27.39
N LEU A 55 -58.22 -22.95 -27.64
CA LEU A 55 -57.24 -23.02 -28.76
C LEU A 55 -57.92 -23.14 -30.16
N VAL A 56 -57.30 -22.97 -31.37
CA VAL A 56 -56.00 -23.45 -31.95
C VAL A 56 -55.49 -22.51 -33.13
N PRO A 57 -54.61 -22.84 -34.12
CA PRO A 57 -53.26 -22.24 -34.26
C PRO A 57 -52.89 -21.48 -35.58
N GLY A 58 -51.73 -20.81 -35.59
CA GLY A 58 -50.96 -20.36 -36.77
C GLY A 58 -50.09 -19.10 -36.48
N LEU A 59 -48.89 -18.88 -37.02
CA LEU A 59 -48.05 -19.59 -38.00
C LEU A 59 -46.62 -19.82 -37.48
N CYS A 60 -45.93 -20.82 -38.02
CA CYS A 60 -44.49 -21.02 -37.83
C CYS A 60 -43.66 -20.24 -38.87
N MET A 61 -42.55 -19.62 -38.45
CA MET A 61 -41.44 -19.26 -39.33
C MET A 61 -40.36 -20.34 -39.26
N ALA A 62 -39.76 -20.69 -40.41
CA ALA A 62 -38.81 -21.79 -40.52
C ALA A 62 -37.49 -21.51 -39.77
N LYS A 63 -37.06 -22.43 -38.91
CA LYS A 63 -35.71 -22.46 -38.32
C LYS A 63 -34.77 -23.30 -39.19
N SER A 64 -33.55 -22.82 -39.39
CA SER A 64 -32.46 -23.52 -40.08
C SER A 64 -32.05 -24.81 -39.35
N PRO A 65 -31.59 -25.87 -40.06
CA PRO A 65 -31.36 -27.19 -39.46
C PRO A 65 -30.28 -27.25 -38.38
N GLU A 66 -29.28 -26.36 -38.42
CA GLU A 66 -28.17 -26.35 -37.45
C GLU A 66 -28.59 -25.97 -36.02
N ASN A 67 -29.62 -25.11 -35.88
CA ASN A 67 -30.17 -24.75 -34.57
C ASN A 67 -30.95 -25.91 -33.91
N SER A 68 -31.49 -26.84 -34.71
CA SER A 68 -32.23 -28.00 -34.19
C SER A 68 -31.33 -28.90 -33.35
N THR A 69 -30.08 -29.10 -33.79
CA THR A 69 -29.10 -29.95 -33.11
C THR A 69 -28.71 -29.39 -31.74
N LEU A 70 -28.52 -28.07 -31.63
CA LEU A 70 -28.18 -27.43 -30.36
C LEU A 70 -29.37 -27.39 -29.39
N GLU A 71 -30.57 -27.12 -29.90
CA GLU A 71 -31.82 -27.15 -29.13
C GLU A 71 -32.14 -28.56 -28.61
N GLU A 72 -31.81 -29.60 -29.40
CA GLU A 72 -31.90 -31.00 -28.96
C GLU A 72 -30.85 -31.36 -27.90
N ILE A 73 -29.57 -30.99 -28.08
CA ILE A 73 -28.49 -31.22 -27.09
C ILE A 73 -28.81 -30.54 -25.75
N LEU A 74 -29.27 -29.28 -25.78
CA LEU A 74 -29.71 -28.57 -24.57
C LEU A 74 -30.94 -29.23 -23.95
N GLY A 75 -31.89 -29.70 -24.75
CA GLY A 75 -33.04 -30.47 -24.29
C GLY A 75 -32.65 -31.82 -23.65
N GLN A 76 -31.64 -32.51 -24.18
CA GLN A 76 -31.08 -33.74 -23.60
C GLN A 76 -30.34 -33.44 -22.29
N TYR A 77 -29.55 -32.37 -22.23
CA TYR A 77 -28.86 -31.94 -21.00
C TYR A 77 -29.84 -31.57 -19.88
N GLN A 78 -30.89 -30.80 -20.19
CA GLN A 78 -31.95 -30.47 -19.23
C GLN A 78 -32.77 -31.69 -18.78
N ARG A 79 -32.97 -32.70 -19.65
CA ARG A 79 -33.58 -33.98 -19.26
C ARG A 79 -32.66 -34.76 -18.33
N SER A 80 -31.37 -34.87 -18.66
CA SER A 80 -30.36 -35.52 -17.81
C SER A 80 -30.25 -34.88 -16.43
N LEU A 81 -30.32 -33.54 -16.34
CA LEU A 81 -30.38 -32.80 -15.08
C LEU A 81 -31.65 -33.12 -14.28
N ARG A 82 -32.83 -33.07 -14.91
CA ARG A 82 -34.10 -33.41 -14.25
C ARG A 82 -34.15 -34.85 -13.76
N GLU A 83 -33.67 -35.80 -14.56
CA GLU A 83 -33.57 -37.19 -14.12
C GLU A 83 -32.54 -37.39 -12.99
N ARG A 84 -31.40 -36.68 -13.01
CA ARG A 84 -30.41 -36.75 -11.92
C ARG A 84 -30.99 -36.17 -10.62
N ALA A 85 -31.73 -35.07 -10.71
CA ALA A 85 -32.47 -34.50 -9.58
C ALA A 85 -33.55 -35.47 -9.07
N ASN A 86 -34.37 -36.05 -9.95
CA ASN A 86 -35.38 -37.03 -9.56
C ASN A 86 -34.78 -38.31 -8.98
N ARG A 87 -33.64 -38.81 -9.49
CA ARG A 87 -32.90 -39.94 -8.91
C ARG A 87 -32.37 -39.61 -7.50
N SER A 88 -31.85 -38.39 -7.30
CA SER A 88 -31.41 -37.91 -5.97
C SER A 88 -32.60 -37.77 -5.00
N ILE A 89 -33.72 -37.19 -5.44
CA ILE A 89 -34.95 -37.06 -4.64
C ILE A 89 -35.52 -38.44 -4.28
N HIS A 90 -35.53 -39.40 -5.20
CA HIS A 90 -35.97 -40.77 -4.89
C HIS A 90 -34.99 -41.50 -3.95
N GLN A 91 -33.68 -41.29 -4.07
CA GLN A 91 -32.70 -41.81 -3.11
C GLN A 91 -32.94 -41.23 -1.71
N LEU A 92 -33.19 -39.93 -1.60
CA LEU A 92 -33.56 -39.27 -0.34
C LEU A 92 -34.90 -39.80 0.22
N GLN A 93 -35.93 -39.96 -0.62
CA GLN A 93 -37.22 -40.54 -0.20
C GLN A 93 -37.10 -41.99 0.23
N SER A 94 -36.21 -42.77 -0.38
CA SER A 94 -35.93 -44.16 0.01
C SER A 94 -35.24 -44.19 1.38
N ALA A 95 -34.19 -43.39 1.56
CA ALA A 95 -33.46 -43.28 2.82
C ALA A 95 -34.35 -42.75 3.98
N LEU A 96 -35.26 -41.81 3.69
CA LEU A 96 -36.25 -41.33 4.68
C LEU A 96 -37.31 -42.40 5.02
N ARG A 97 -37.67 -43.28 4.07
CA ARG A 97 -38.62 -44.38 4.30
C ARG A 97 -37.97 -45.57 5.04
N GLU A 98 -36.69 -45.85 4.81
CA GLU A 98 -35.93 -46.83 5.59
C GLU A 98 -35.64 -46.37 7.03
N GLY A 99 -35.79 -45.06 7.31
CA GLY A 99 -35.72 -44.49 8.65
C GLY A 99 -37.01 -44.59 9.49
N ASP A 100 -38.14 -44.99 8.90
CA ASP A 100 -39.45 -45.08 9.56
C ASP A 100 -39.83 -46.55 9.86
N GLY A 101 -39.04 -47.17 10.74
CA GLY A 101 -39.11 -48.60 11.08
C GLY A 101 -39.46 -48.87 12.54
N GLY A 102 -40.76 -48.84 12.87
CA GLY A 102 -41.32 -49.12 14.21
C GLY A 102 -42.06 -47.89 14.76
N VAL A 103 -43.29 -47.99 15.28
CA VAL A 103 -43.83 -49.03 16.17
C VAL A 103 -45.32 -49.32 15.86
N GLY A 104 -45.72 -50.59 15.96
CA GLY A 104 -47.13 -51.02 15.89
C GLY A 104 -47.86 -50.95 17.25
N GLU A 105 -49.19 -51.04 17.21
CA GLU A 105 -50.11 -50.86 18.35
C GLU A 105 -49.78 -51.70 19.60
N GLY A 106 -50.01 -51.13 20.79
CA GLY A 106 -50.03 -51.89 22.06
C GLY A 106 -49.90 -51.06 23.34
N ALA A 107 -51.02 -50.61 23.90
CA ALA A 107 -51.15 -50.24 25.33
C ALA A 107 -51.44 -51.51 26.18
N PRO A 108 -51.41 -51.52 27.55
CA PRO A 108 -51.48 -50.35 28.45
C PRO A 108 -50.64 -50.40 29.78
N ASP A 109 -50.84 -49.33 30.56
CA ASP A 109 -50.71 -49.17 32.03
C ASP A 109 -49.36 -48.92 32.73
N ALA A 110 -49.43 -48.02 33.73
CA ALA A 110 -48.35 -47.40 34.52
C ALA A 110 -48.26 -48.04 35.95
N PRO A 111 -47.41 -47.64 36.95
CA PRO A 111 -47.03 -46.25 37.29
C PRO A 111 -45.60 -45.95 37.87
N CYS A 112 -45.30 -44.64 37.95
CA CYS A 112 -44.40 -43.92 38.88
C CYS A 112 -42.92 -44.34 39.09
N GLY A 113 -42.00 -43.41 38.78
CA GLY A 113 -40.60 -43.47 39.20
C GLY A 113 -39.78 -42.20 38.86
N THR A 114 -39.59 -41.34 39.86
CA THR A 114 -38.75 -40.12 39.90
C THR A 114 -37.40 -40.19 39.16
N GLY A 115 -37.03 -39.14 38.40
CA GLY A 115 -35.61 -38.89 38.07
C GLY A 115 -35.34 -38.24 36.71
N VAL A 116 -34.95 -36.97 36.76
CA VAL A 116 -34.41 -36.09 35.70
C VAL A 116 -33.33 -36.72 34.79
N GLU A 117 -33.21 -36.16 33.57
CA GLU A 117 -32.14 -36.38 32.57
C GLU A 117 -32.13 -37.71 31.80
N SER A 118 -33.06 -37.81 30.85
CA SER A 118 -32.90 -38.67 29.67
C SER A 118 -32.06 -37.94 28.62
N GLU A 119 -30.82 -38.40 28.40
CA GLU A 119 -30.10 -38.07 27.16
C GLU A 119 -30.85 -38.68 25.98
N ASP A 120 -31.11 -37.88 24.94
CA ASP A 120 -31.84 -38.33 23.74
C ASP A 120 -30.93 -39.21 22.87
N PRO A 121 -31.30 -40.48 22.61
CA PRO A 121 -30.55 -41.34 21.69
C PRO A 121 -30.45 -40.74 20.27
N GLY A 122 -31.42 -39.92 19.86
CA GLY A 122 -31.39 -39.17 18.60
C GLY A 122 -30.25 -38.16 18.55
N ALA A 123 -30.02 -37.42 19.63
CA ALA A 123 -28.91 -36.47 19.76
C ALA A 123 -27.55 -37.18 19.68
N ALA A 124 -27.37 -38.31 20.38
CA ALA A 124 -26.13 -39.09 20.33
C ALA A 124 -25.80 -39.63 18.92
N TRP A 125 -26.82 -40.09 18.17
CA TRP A 125 -26.65 -40.52 16.78
C TRP A 125 -26.31 -39.36 15.83
N GLN A 126 -26.94 -38.20 16.02
CA GLN A 126 -26.62 -37.01 15.25
C GLN A 126 -25.19 -36.53 15.56
N GLU A 127 -24.76 -36.51 16.82
CA GLU A 127 -23.40 -36.18 17.22
C GLU A 127 -22.36 -37.19 16.69
N LEU A 128 -22.69 -38.48 16.61
CA LEU A 128 -21.87 -39.48 15.93
C LEU A 128 -21.76 -39.24 14.41
N GLN A 129 -22.83 -38.82 13.73
CA GLN A 129 -22.76 -38.48 12.30
C GLN A 129 -22.01 -37.16 12.05
N TYR A 130 -22.26 -36.11 12.85
CA TYR A 130 -21.53 -34.85 12.77
C TYR A 130 -20.05 -35.03 13.11
N SER A 131 -19.71 -35.81 14.13
CA SER A 131 -18.31 -36.13 14.44
C SER A 131 -17.67 -37.01 13.35
N HIS A 132 -18.40 -37.94 12.72
CA HIS A 132 -17.87 -38.68 11.57
C HIS A 132 -17.59 -37.75 10.38
N ALA A 133 -18.53 -36.88 10.02
CA ALA A 133 -18.36 -35.89 8.95
C ALA A 133 -17.22 -34.91 9.25
N VAL A 134 -17.10 -34.41 10.48
CA VAL A 134 -16.00 -33.55 10.94
C VAL A 134 -14.67 -34.30 10.91
N ASN A 135 -14.64 -35.59 11.24
CA ASN A 135 -13.42 -36.41 11.17
C ASN A 135 -13.03 -36.74 9.72
N GLN A 136 -13.98 -36.95 8.80
CA GLN A 136 -13.71 -37.01 7.36
C GLN A 136 -13.16 -35.67 6.85
N LEU A 137 -13.75 -34.54 7.24
CA LEU A 137 -13.26 -33.20 6.87
C LEU A 137 -11.84 -32.96 7.41
N LYS A 138 -11.56 -33.31 8.67
CA LYS A 138 -10.21 -33.27 9.26
C LYS A 138 -9.23 -34.19 8.53
N ALA A 139 -9.65 -35.37 8.07
CA ALA A 139 -8.82 -36.28 7.29
C ALA A 139 -8.50 -35.69 5.90
N LEU A 140 -9.49 -35.14 5.19
CA LEU A 140 -9.29 -34.47 3.91
C LEU A 140 -8.41 -33.23 4.04
N LEU A 141 -8.62 -32.39 5.06
CA LEU A 141 -7.76 -31.24 5.35
C LEU A 141 -6.32 -31.65 5.70
N ARG A 142 -6.11 -32.75 6.43
CA ARG A 142 -4.76 -33.32 6.66
C ARG A 142 -4.15 -33.88 5.37
N GLN A 143 -4.95 -34.45 4.48
CA GLN A 143 -4.51 -34.97 3.19
C GLN A 143 -4.18 -33.85 2.19
N GLN A 144 -4.85 -32.70 2.32
CA GLN A 144 -4.52 -31.47 1.59
C GLN A 144 -3.26 -30.81 2.18
N ALA A 145 -3.17 -30.66 3.51
CA ALA A 145 -2.00 -30.10 4.18
C ALA A 145 -0.73 -30.95 3.95
N THR A 146 -0.84 -32.27 3.78
CA THR A 146 0.30 -33.12 3.40
C THR A 146 0.72 -32.92 1.95
N LYS A 147 -0.23 -32.83 1.00
CA LYS A 147 0.07 -32.45 -0.39
C LYS A 147 0.72 -31.06 -0.51
N GLU A 148 0.20 -30.07 0.22
CA GLU A 148 0.78 -28.72 0.31
C GLU A 148 2.15 -28.72 1.01
N SER A 149 2.36 -29.60 1.99
CA SER A 149 3.65 -29.80 2.66
C SER A 149 4.68 -30.48 1.75
N GLU A 150 4.30 -31.46 0.92
CA GLU A 150 5.20 -32.08 -0.07
C GLU A 150 5.68 -31.05 -1.12
N VAL A 151 4.75 -30.24 -1.65
CA VAL A 151 5.08 -29.10 -2.54
C VAL A 151 5.98 -28.08 -1.85
N SER A 152 5.79 -27.86 -0.55
CA SER A 152 6.59 -26.92 0.25
C SER A 152 7.99 -27.47 0.62
N LEU A 153 8.10 -28.77 0.92
CA LEU A 153 9.36 -29.43 1.28
C LEU A 153 10.33 -29.50 0.10
N SER A 154 9.81 -29.64 -1.13
CA SER A 154 10.64 -29.52 -2.35
C SER A 154 11.26 -28.13 -2.52
N ARG A 155 10.64 -27.06 -1.98
CA ARG A 155 11.17 -25.69 -2.06
C ARG A 155 12.05 -25.32 -0.85
N ARG A 156 11.88 -25.98 0.30
CA ARG A 156 12.52 -25.60 1.57
C ARG A 156 13.83 -26.32 1.91
N ARG A 157 14.28 -27.29 1.11
CA ARG A 157 15.56 -28.00 1.37
C ARG A 157 16.82 -27.21 0.94
N ASN A 158 16.66 -26.14 0.16
CA ASN A 158 17.77 -25.37 -0.43
C ASN A 158 18.02 -24.04 0.30
N ALA A 159 18.16 -24.05 1.63
CA ALA A 159 18.62 -22.88 2.39
C ALA A 159 19.19 -23.26 3.78
N SER A 160 20.49 -23.57 3.84
CA SER A 160 21.31 -23.37 5.04
C SER A 160 22.79 -23.21 4.64
N PRO A 161 23.58 -22.37 5.34
CA PRO A 161 24.76 -21.76 4.73
C PRO A 161 26.07 -22.47 5.12
N LEU A 162 26.88 -22.82 4.13
CA LEU A 162 28.31 -23.06 4.34
C LEU A 162 29.14 -22.60 3.14
N ARG A 163 30.42 -22.33 3.39
CA ARG A 163 31.40 -21.79 2.44
C ARG A 163 31.78 -22.79 1.32
N SER A 164 32.49 -22.22 0.34
CA SER A 164 33.49 -22.80 -0.59
C SER A 164 33.07 -23.55 -1.86
N SER A 165 33.75 -23.12 -2.95
CA SER A 165 34.10 -23.76 -4.23
C SER A 165 33.04 -24.34 -5.17
N GLU A 166 33.05 -23.77 -6.38
CA GLU A 166 33.20 -24.45 -7.68
C GLU A 166 32.24 -25.62 -8.00
N SER A 167 31.17 -25.33 -8.74
CA SER A 167 30.58 -26.23 -9.77
C SER A 167 29.39 -25.57 -10.49
N GLU A 168 29.68 -24.53 -11.29
CA GLU A 168 28.76 -24.11 -12.35
C GLU A 168 28.84 -25.13 -13.51
N GLU A 169 27.79 -25.94 -13.73
CA GLU A 169 27.38 -26.52 -15.03
C GLU A 169 26.24 -27.57 -14.91
N ALA A 170 26.03 -28.18 -13.74
CA ALA A 170 25.13 -29.35 -13.59
C ALA A 170 23.62 -29.06 -13.44
N ASN A 171 23.17 -27.80 -13.49
CA ASN A 171 21.78 -27.39 -13.18
C ASN A 171 21.04 -26.65 -14.30
N MET A 172 21.43 -26.84 -15.57
CA MET A 172 20.60 -26.41 -16.70
C MET A 172 19.60 -27.51 -17.10
N PRO A 173 18.28 -27.26 -17.05
CA PRO A 173 17.29 -28.21 -17.56
C PRO A 173 17.55 -28.50 -19.04
N THR A 174 17.73 -29.77 -19.39
CA THR A 174 17.91 -30.22 -20.77
C THR A 174 16.82 -29.64 -21.67
N VAL A 175 17.17 -29.19 -22.89
CA VAL A 175 16.25 -28.46 -23.81
C VAL A 175 14.88 -29.13 -23.98
N TYR A 176 14.83 -30.46 -23.99
CA TYR A 176 13.58 -31.25 -24.03
C TYR A 176 12.61 -30.99 -22.86
N ASN A 177 13.11 -30.63 -21.67
CA ASN A 177 12.30 -30.31 -20.50
C ASN A 177 11.75 -28.87 -20.53
N LEU A 178 12.34 -27.99 -21.35
CA LEU A 178 11.87 -26.61 -21.51
C LEU A 178 10.70 -26.51 -22.50
N VAL A 179 10.64 -27.38 -23.51
CA VAL A 179 9.59 -27.34 -24.55
C VAL A 179 8.18 -27.47 -23.98
N PRO A 180 7.85 -28.41 -23.06
CA PRO A 180 6.53 -28.46 -22.43
C PRO A 180 6.23 -27.20 -21.62
N ILE A 181 7.19 -26.72 -20.83
CA ILE A 181 7.01 -25.53 -19.98
C ILE A 181 6.75 -24.27 -20.81
N VAL A 182 7.47 -24.09 -21.92
CA VAL A 182 7.25 -22.97 -22.86
C VAL A 182 5.90 -23.08 -23.56
N ASN A 183 5.48 -24.30 -23.92
CA ASN A 183 4.17 -24.56 -24.52
C ASN A 183 3.02 -24.29 -23.53
N ASP A 184 3.16 -24.71 -22.28
CA ASP A 184 2.19 -24.46 -21.20
C ASP A 184 2.11 -22.98 -20.84
N GLN A 185 3.26 -22.28 -20.83
CA GLN A 185 3.31 -20.81 -20.72
C GLN A 185 2.63 -20.13 -21.90
N SER A 186 2.81 -20.61 -23.14
CA SER A 186 2.14 -20.07 -24.32
C SER A 186 0.62 -20.28 -24.26
N GLN A 187 0.15 -21.43 -23.77
CA GLN A 187 -1.28 -21.69 -23.57
C GLN A 187 -1.86 -20.78 -22.49
N TYR A 188 -1.14 -20.58 -21.38
CA TYR A 188 -1.56 -19.67 -20.31
C TYR A 188 -1.61 -18.21 -20.79
N ILE A 189 -0.64 -17.77 -21.60
CA ILE A 189 -0.66 -16.45 -22.25
C ILE A 189 -1.89 -16.33 -23.16
N HIS A 190 -2.17 -17.29 -24.05
CA HIS A 190 -3.35 -17.24 -24.92
C HIS A 190 -4.68 -17.26 -24.14
N HIS A 191 -4.74 -17.97 -23.01
CA HIS A 191 -5.91 -17.94 -22.13
C HIS A 191 -6.13 -16.54 -21.53
N LEU A 192 -5.07 -15.90 -20.99
CA LEU A 192 -5.14 -14.53 -20.48
C LEU A 192 -5.45 -13.51 -21.58
N GLU A 193 -4.92 -13.68 -22.79
CA GLU A 193 -5.25 -12.85 -23.95
C GLU A 193 -6.74 -12.96 -24.32
N ALA A 194 -7.30 -14.17 -24.26
CA ALA A 194 -8.73 -14.41 -24.49
C ALA A 194 -9.61 -13.79 -23.39
N GLU A 195 -9.23 -13.91 -22.11
CA GLU A 195 -9.94 -13.25 -21.00
C GLU A 195 -9.89 -11.73 -21.11
N VAL A 196 -8.72 -11.16 -21.40
CA VAL A 196 -8.55 -9.71 -21.62
C VAL A 196 -9.36 -9.24 -22.83
N LYS A 197 -9.45 -10.04 -23.89
CA LYS A 197 -10.31 -9.75 -25.05
C LYS A 197 -11.78 -9.77 -24.67
N PHE A 198 -12.25 -10.80 -23.96
CA PHE A 198 -13.62 -10.91 -23.46
C PHE A 198 -14.00 -9.72 -22.55
N CYS A 199 -13.13 -9.36 -21.60
CA CYS A 199 -13.33 -8.20 -20.73
C CYS A 199 -13.41 -6.87 -21.51
N LYS A 200 -12.60 -6.69 -22.56
CA LYS A 200 -12.68 -5.51 -23.44
C LYS A 200 -13.99 -5.49 -24.23
N GLU A 201 -14.43 -6.63 -24.76
CA GLU A 201 -15.68 -6.77 -25.49
C GLU A 201 -16.88 -6.47 -24.59
N GLU A 202 -16.96 -7.07 -23.39
CA GLU A 202 -18.03 -6.80 -22.42
C GLU A 202 -18.04 -5.34 -21.92
N LEU A 203 -16.88 -4.75 -21.64
CA LEU A 203 -16.79 -3.32 -21.28
C LEU A 203 -17.24 -2.42 -22.44
N SER A 204 -16.93 -2.78 -23.69
CA SER A 204 -17.42 -2.04 -24.87
C SER A 204 -18.94 -2.18 -25.04
N GLY A 205 -19.49 -3.37 -24.82
CA GLY A 205 -20.93 -3.63 -24.84
C GLY A 205 -21.66 -2.92 -23.69
N MET A 206 -21.04 -2.84 -22.51
CA MET A 206 -21.55 -2.05 -21.39
C MET A 206 -21.54 -0.56 -21.71
N LYS A 207 -20.45 -0.03 -22.27
CA LYS A 207 -20.36 1.37 -22.72
C LYS A 207 -21.46 1.71 -23.72
N ASN A 208 -21.70 0.85 -24.71
CA ASN A 208 -22.75 1.05 -25.71
C ASN A 208 -24.16 1.03 -25.07
N ARG A 209 -24.44 0.10 -24.15
CA ARG A 209 -25.69 0.06 -23.37
C ARG A 209 -25.90 1.34 -22.55
N VAL A 210 -24.87 1.81 -21.84
CA VAL A 210 -24.91 3.07 -21.08
C VAL A 210 -25.16 4.27 -22.00
N GLN A 211 -24.51 4.33 -23.17
CA GLN A 211 -24.71 5.41 -24.13
C GLN A 211 -26.16 5.46 -24.66
N VAL A 212 -26.78 4.31 -24.95
CA VAL A 212 -28.20 4.24 -25.33
C VAL A 212 -29.10 4.74 -24.18
N VAL A 213 -28.83 4.32 -22.93
CA VAL A 213 -29.60 4.77 -21.76
C VAL A 213 -29.43 6.27 -21.51
N VAL A 214 -28.25 6.86 -21.75
CA VAL A 214 -28.03 8.31 -21.63
C VAL A 214 -28.82 9.06 -22.71
N LEU A 215 -28.73 8.65 -23.98
CA LEU A 215 -29.47 9.28 -25.07
C LEU A 215 -30.99 9.18 -24.88
N GLU A 216 -31.50 8.05 -24.38
CA GLU A 216 -32.92 7.89 -24.07
C GLU A 216 -33.35 8.74 -22.87
N ASN A 217 -32.51 8.89 -21.85
CA ASN A 217 -32.77 9.83 -20.75
C ASN A 217 -32.78 11.29 -21.23
N GLU A 218 -31.87 11.68 -22.13
CA GLU A 218 -31.87 13.01 -22.75
C GLU A 218 -33.15 13.24 -23.56
N ARG A 219 -33.59 12.25 -24.34
CA ARG A 219 -34.86 12.26 -25.09
C ARG A 219 -36.07 12.43 -24.16
N LEU A 220 -36.16 11.61 -23.11
CA LEU A 220 -37.23 11.68 -22.11
C LEU A 220 -37.22 13.01 -21.33
N GLN A 221 -36.05 13.58 -21.04
CA GLN A 221 -35.95 14.91 -20.43
C GLN A 221 -36.40 16.03 -21.37
N GLN A 222 -36.16 15.90 -22.67
CA GLN A 222 -36.71 16.83 -23.67
C GLN A 222 -38.24 16.68 -23.76
N GLU A 223 -38.75 15.46 -23.81
CA GLU A 223 -40.18 15.14 -23.86
C GLU A 223 -40.93 15.67 -22.62
N LEU A 224 -40.37 15.50 -21.41
CA LEU A 224 -40.90 16.07 -20.17
C LEU A 224 -40.81 17.61 -20.09
N LYS A 225 -39.92 18.25 -20.86
CA LYS A 225 -39.85 19.71 -20.98
C LYS A 225 -40.90 20.22 -21.97
N SER A 226 -41.04 19.58 -23.13
CA SER A 226 -42.10 19.91 -24.09
C SER A 226 -43.49 19.65 -23.52
N GLN A 227 -43.69 18.56 -22.79
CA GLN A 227 -44.96 18.27 -22.12
C GLN A 227 -45.30 19.34 -21.08
N ARG A 228 -44.37 19.73 -20.20
CA ARG A 228 -44.59 20.84 -19.26
C ARG A 228 -44.87 22.17 -19.96
N GLN A 229 -44.26 22.42 -21.13
CA GLN A 229 -44.54 23.62 -21.92
C GLN A 229 -45.92 23.55 -22.59
N GLU A 230 -46.35 22.38 -23.07
CA GLU A 230 -47.68 22.14 -23.61
C GLU A 230 -48.76 22.26 -22.51
N GLU A 231 -48.50 21.70 -21.32
CA GLU A 231 -49.36 21.82 -20.14
C GLU A 231 -49.49 23.29 -19.70
N ALA A 232 -48.38 24.03 -19.61
CA ALA A 232 -48.42 25.48 -19.32
C ALA A 232 -49.19 26.28 -20.39
N MET A 233 -49.03 25.95 -21.68
CA MET A 233 -49.81 26.56 -22.77
C MET A 233 -51.30 26.17 -22.69
N ARG A 234 -51.63 24.95 -22.27
CA ARG A 234 -53.00 24.45 -22.09
C ARG A 234 -53.66 25.10 -20.87
N GLU A 235 -52.94 25.26 -19.76
CA GLU A 235 -53.38 26.04 -18.59
C GLU A 235 -53.59 27.52 -18.94
N GLN A 236 -52.67 28.14 -19.68
CA GLN A 236 -52.83 29.52 -20.14
C GLN A 236 -54.04 29.67 -21.09
N THR A 237 -54.27 28.69 -21.98
CA THR A 237 -55.47 28.64 -22.83
C THR A 237 -56.76 28.49 -22.01
N LEU A 238 -56.75 27.72 -20.91
CA LEU A 238 -57.89 27.60 -20.00
C LEU A 238 -58.14 28.90 -19.21
N LEU A 239 -57.09 29.61 -18.80
CA LEU A 239 -57.20 30.91 -18.13
C LEU A 239 -57.76 31.98 -19.08
N ASP A 240 -57.29 32.04 -20.32
CA ASP A 240 -57.81 32.96 -21.34
C ASP A 240 -59.25 32.60 -21.77
N ALA A 241 -59.60 31.32 -21.87
CA ALA A 241 -60.97 30.87 -22.14
C ALA A 241 -61.94 31.17 -20.97
N SER A 242 -61.47 31.02 -19.73
CA SER A 242 -62.22 31.39 -18.51
C SER A 242 -62.46 32.91 -18.46
N GLY A 243 -61.44 33.71 -18.77
CA GLY A 243 -61.57 35.16 -18.92
C GLY A 243 -62.54 35.59 -20.03
N ASN A 244 -62.69 34.80 -21.09
CA ASN A 244 -63.63 35.08 -22.17
C ASN A 244 -65.09 34.75 -21.82
N LEU A 245 -65.35 33.71 -21.02
CA LEU A 245 -66.71 33.40 -20.55
C LEU A 245 -67.29 34.51 -19.67
N GLN A 246 -66.45 35.20 -18.89
CA GLN A 246 -66.90 36.23 -17.95
C GLN A 246 -67.18 37.59 -18.61
N ASN A 247 -66.72 37.81 -19.85
CA ASN A 247 -66.97 39.04 -20.61
C ASN A 247 -68.27 39.01 -21.43
N SER A 248 -68.98 37.87 -21.50
CA SER A 248 -70.17 37.71 -22.35
C SER A 248 -71.52 37.93 -21.64
N TRP A 249 -71.56 38.14 -20.32
CA TRP A 249 -72.82 38.28 -19.55
C TRP A 249 -73.04 39.68 -18.94
N ILE A 250 -72.25 40.69 -19.31
CA ILE A 250 -72.45 42.07 -18.82
C ILE A 250 -72.68 43.01 -20.00
N THR A 251 -73.86 42.88 -20.63
CA THR A 251 -74.45 43.95 -21.44
C THR A 251 -75.98 43.87 -21.39
N THR A 252 -76.58 44.31 -20.28
CA THR A 252 -77.88 45.02 -20.20
C THR A 252 -78.11 45.48 -18.75
N GLY A 253 -78.33 46.77 -18.52
CA GLY A 253 -79.03 47.28 -17.33
C GLY A 253 -78.15 47.85 -16.20
N ASP A 254 -78.32 49.16 -16.00
CA ASP A 254 -77.93 50.03 -14.88
C ASP A 254 -77.95 49.40 -13.45
N GLY A 255 -77.18 49.89 -12.46
CA GLY A 255 -76.22 51.00 -12.47
C GLY A 255 -75.86 51.50 -11.05
N SER A 256 -74.94 52.47 -10.98
CA SER A 256 -74.49 53.25 -9.79
C SER A 256 -73.57 52.56 -8.74
N GLY A 257 -72.52 53.28 -8.34
CA GLY A 257 -71.88 53.13 -7.02
C GLY A 257 -70.41 52.65 -6.96
N MET A 258 -69.45 53.58 -7.15
CA MET A 258 -68.22 53.80 -6.34
C MET A 258 -67.39 52.58 -5.82
N ASN A 259 -66.05 52.53 -5.87
CA ASN A 259 -65.00 53.45 -6.34
C ASN A 259 -63.67 52.67 -6.56
N GLU A 260 -62.65 53.32 -7.14
CA GLU A 260 -61.31 52.78 -7.44
C GLU A 260 -60.50 52.26 -6.24
N GLY A 261 -59.56 51.33 -6.53
CA GLY A 261 -58.66 50.70 -5.53
C GLY A 261 -57.35 50.12 -6.07
N ALA A 262 -56.66 50.85 -6.96
CA ALA A 262 -55.21 50.72 -7.28
C ALA A 262 -54.56 49.36 -7.69
N LYS A 263 -54.12 49.31 -8.96
CA LYS A 263 -52.75 49.01 -9.44
C LYS A 263 -51.69 48.76 -8.31
N ARG A 264 -50.72 47.83 -8.40
CA ARG A 264 -49.78 47.65 -9.54
C ARG A 264 -48.84 46.42 -9.37
N ARG A 265 -48.66 45.65 -10.46
CA ARG A 265 -47.44 45.01 -11.01
C ARG A 265 -46.29 44.44 -10.11
N PHE A 266 -46.06 43.13 -10.31
CA PHE A 266 -44.80 42.42 -10.65
C PHE A 266 -43.47 42.68 -9.92
N SER A 267 -42.86 41.58 -9.44
CA SER A 267 -41.41 41.34 -9.51
C SER A 267 -41.08 39.83 -9.52
N GLN A 268 -40.26 39.40 -10.48
CA GLN A 268 -39.79 38.02 -10.69
C GLN A 268 -38.61 37.68 -9.76
N GLY A 269 -38.42 36.42 -9.31
CA GLY A 269 -37.20 36.05 -8.59
C GLY A 269 -37.08 34.64 -7.97
N ASN A 270 -36.88 33.62 -8.81
CA ASN A 270 -36.14 32.36 -8.57
C ASN A 270 -36.41 31.38 -7.40
N ALA A 271 -36.23 30.10 -7.77
CA ALA A 271 -35.78 28.93 -6.98
C ALA A 271 -36.77 28.21 -6.06
N ASP A 272 -37.10 27.00 -6.50
CA ASP A 272 -37.43 25.77 -5.75
C ASP A 272 -37.56 25.85 -4.22
N ALA A 273 -38.81 25.78 -3.77
CA ALA A 273 -39.17 24.88 -2.68
C ALA A 273 -40.64 24.45 -2.82
N VAL A 274 -40.88 23.14 -2.87
CA VAL A 274 -42.23 22.58 -2.64
C VAL A 274 -42.65 23.02 -1.24
N LYS A 275 -43.62 23.92 -1.17
CA LYS A 275 -44.24 24.36 0.07
C LYS A 275 -45.74 24.13 -0.08
N GLY A 276 -46.32 23.39 0.88
CA GLY A 276 -47.74 23.04 0.87
C GLY A 276 -48.66 24.27 0.82
N PRO A 277 -49.97 24.07 0.58
CA PRO A 277 -50.93 25.14 0.33
C PRO A 277 -50.78 26.25 1.38
N SER A 278 -50.66 27.48 0.89
CA SER A 278 -50.41 28.64 1.75
C SER A 278 -51.54 28.79 2.76
N ALA A 279 -51.23 29.17 4.00
CA ALA A 279 -52.26 29.36 5.03
C ALA A 279 -53.37 30.33 4.57
N GLY A 280 -53.03 31.33 3.76
CA GLY A 280 -54.00 32.25 3.14
C GLY A 280 -54.91 31.62 2.08
N GLU A 281 -54.51 30.52 1.43
CA GLU A 281 -55.39 29.78 0.52
C GLU A 281 -56.40 28.93 1.30
N ALA A 282 -55.96 28.32 2.42
CA ALA A 282 -56.85 27.60 3.32
C ALA A 282 -57.87 28.54 3.99
N GLU A 283 -57.46 29.74 4.42
CA GLU A 283 -58.38 30.77 4.93
C GLU A 283 -59.33 31.28 3.84
N LYS A 284 -58.85 31.45 2.59
CA LYS A 284 -59.72 31.84 1.47
C LYS A 284 -60.80 30.78 1.20
N TRP A 285 -60.45 29.50 1.13
CA TRP A 285 -61.44 28.44 0.94
C TRP A 285 -62.41 28.30 2.11
N LYS A 286 -61.95 28.56 3.34
CA LYS A 286 -62.82 28.64 4.52
C LYS A 286 -63.84 29.78 4.39
N LEU A 287 -63.41 30.98 3.98
CA LEU A 287 -64.30 32.14 3.77
C LEU A 287 -65.30 31.91 2.63
N GLU A 288 -64.89 31.28 1.52
CA GLU A 288 -65.82 30.93 0.43
C GLU A 288 -66.87 29.89 0.88
N LEU A 289 -66.47 28.90 1.70
CA LEU A 289 -67.40 27.92 2.28
C LEU A 289 -68.40 28.57 3.25
N GLU A 290 -67.93 29.51 4.07
CA GLU A 290 -68.76 30.25 5.04
C GLU A 290 -69.76 31.18 4.33
N LYS A 291 -69.33 31.84 3.24
CA LYS A 291 -70.18 32.62 2.34
C LYS A 291 -71.22 31.76 1.61
N LEU A 292 -70.84 30.57 1.15
CA LEU A 292 -71.74 29.62 0.50
C LEU A 292 -72.82 29.11 1.49
N LYS A 293 -72.42 28.83 2.73
CA LYS A 293 -73.33 28.43 3.81
C LYS A 293 -74.41 29.50 4.05
N LEU A 294 -74.01 30.76 4.20
CA LEU A 294 -74.94 31.89 4.34
C LEU A 294 -75.92 31.99 3.15
N THR A 295 -75.46 31.80 1.91
CA THR A 295 -76.37 31.85 0.74
C THR A 295 -77.34 30.68 0.65
N TYR A 296 -77.06 29.54 1.29
CA TYR A 296 -78.03 28.45 1.44
C TYR A 296 -78.99 28.67 2.60
N GLU A 297 -78.52 29.28 3.70
CA GLU A 297 -79.37 29.67 4.84
C GLU A 297 -80.40 30.73 4.42
N GLU A 298 -79.99 31.80 3.73
CA GLU A 298 -80.89 32.82 3.16
C GLU A 298 -81.94 32.22 2.21
N LYS A 299 -81.55 31.26 1.35
CA LYS A 299 -82.50 30.54 0.48
C LYS A 299 -83.48 29.67 1.26
N GLY A 300 -83.03 29.07 2.36
CA GLY A 300 -83.88 28.33 3.30
C GLY A 300 -84.94 29.25 3.91
N GLU A 301 -84.53 30.38 4.48
CA GLU A 301 -85.42 31.36 5.09
C GLU A 301 -86.46 31.91 4.10
N ILE A 302 -86.06 32.18 2.85
CA ILE A 302 -86.98 32.60 1.79
C ILE A 302 -88.04 31.52 1.51
N LEU A 303 -87.64 30.26 1.36
CA LEU A 303 -88.57 29.15 1.11
C LEU A 303 -89.50 28.89 2.32
N GLU A 304 -88.99 28.99 3.53
CA GLU A 304 -89.80 28.89 4.76
C GLU A 304 -90.81 30.04 4.85
N SER A 305 -90.43 31.26 4.49
CA SER A 305 -91.34 32.42 4.46
C SER A 305 -92.48 32.20 3.45
N GLN A 306 -92.18 31.67 2.26
CA GLN A 306 -93.18 31.33 1.24
C GLN A 306 -94.13 30.23 1.71
N LEU A 307 -93.62 29.16 2.33
CA LEU A 307 -94.45 28.10 2.94
C LEU A 307 -95.34 28.65 4.06
N LYS A 308 -94.87 29.64 4.83
CA LYS A 308 -95.64 30.27 5.90
C LYS A 308 -96.78 31.14 5.36
N ILE A 309 -96.57 31.85 4.25
CA ILE A 309 -97.61 32.60 3.54
C ILE A 309 -98.66 31.63 2.97
N LEU A 310 -98.24 30.61 2.21
CA LEU A 310 -99.16 29.64 1.60
C LEU A 310 -100.02 28.90 2.64
N ARG A 311 -99.46 28.59 3.82
CA ARG A 311 -100.23 28.01 4.95
C ARG A 311 -101.26 28.98 5.54
N LYS A 312 -100.95 30.29 5.58
CA LYS A 312 -101.88 31.33 6.03
C LYS A 312 -103.03 31.50 5.04
N ASP A 313 -102.73 31.58 3.75
CA ASP A 313 -103.72 31.71 2.69
C ASP A 313 -104.67 30.50 2.68
N LEU A 314 -104.14 29.27 2.83
CA LEU A 314 -104.94 28.06 2.96
C LEU A 314 -105.93 28.11 4.14
N ALA A 315 -105.48 28.60 5.31
CA ALA A 315 -106.33 28.75 6.49
C ALA A 315 -107.42 29.83 6.29
N GLU A 316 -107.10 30.92 5.58
CA GLU A 316 -108.08 31.95 5.21
C GLU A 316 -109.14 31.41 4.23
N TYR A 317 -108.74 30.67 3.20
CA TYR A 317 -109.68 29.99 2.30
C TYR A 317 -110.57 28.98 3.03
N GLN A 318 -109.99 28.18 3.94
CA GLN A 318 -110.77 27.24 4.75
C GLN A 318 -111.82 27.96 5.62
N LYS A 319 -111.45 29.05 6.28
CA LYS A 319 -112.38 29.88 7.07
C LYS A 319 -113.50 30.47 6.22
N THR A 320 -113.21 30.99 5.03
CA THR A 320 -114.28 31.51 4.14
C THR A 320 -115.26 30.42 3.70
N CYS A 321 -114.80 29.17 3.54
CA CYS A 321 -115.67 28.03 3.25
C CYS A 321 -116.57 27.66 4.43
N GLU A 322 -116.11 27.85 5.67
CA GLU A 322 -116.90 27.63 6.89
C GLU A 322 -117.96 28.73 7.06
N ASP A 323 -117.59 30.02 6.95
CA ASP A 323 -118.53 31.16 6.98
C ASP A 323 -119.67 31.03 5.95
N LEU A 324 -119.37 30.53 4.73
CA LEU A 324 -120.38 30.31 3.69
C LEU A 324 -121.33 29.15 4.04
N LYS A 325 -120.84 28.09 4.67
CA LYS A 325 -121.69 26.97 5.14
C LYS A 325 -122.64 27.41 6.26
N GLU A 326 -122.20 28.28 7.16
CA GLU A 326 -123.08 28.82 8.22
C GLU A 326 -124.18 29.74 7.65
N ARG A 327 -123.83 30.60 6.70
CA ARG A 327 -124.80 31.46 5.99
C ARG A 327 -125.88 30.65 5.24
N LEU A 328 -125.53 29.48 4.71
CA LEU A 328 -126.49 28.56 4.07
C LEU A 328 -127.49 28.02 5.11
N LYS A 329 -126.99 27.43 6.20
CA LYS A 329 -127.80 26.88 7.30
C LYS A 329 -128.77 27.92 7.90
N HIS A 330 -128.33 29.17 8.03
CA HIS A 330 -129.17 30.25 8.53
C HIS A 330 -130.36 30.56 7.59
N LYS A 331 -130.14 30.54 6.27
CA LYS A 331 -131.22 30.71 5.28
C LYS A 331 -132.20 29.52 5.26
N GLU A 332 -131.69 28.30 5.39
CA GLU A 332 -132.51 27.09 5.49
C GLU A 332 -133.42 27.12 6.73
N SER A 333 -132.88 27.59 7.87
CA SER A 333 -133.62 27.75 9.13
C SER A 333 -134.73 28.80 9.02
N LEU A 334 -134.48 29.89 8.30
CA LEU A 334 -135.46 30.96 8.04
C LEU A 334 -136.64 30.49 7.17
N LEU A 335 -136.39 29.59 6.21
CA LEU A 335 -137.44 29.00 5.37
C LEU A 335 -138.31 28.00 6.16
N ALA A 336 -137.71 27.21 7.06
CA ALA A 336 -138.44 26.25 7.89
C ALA A 336 -139.41 26.93 8.88
N ALA A 337 -139.07 28.12 9.41
CA ALA A 337 -139.90 28.84 10.38
C ALA A 337 -141.18 29.46 9.77
N ASN A 338 -141.21 29.72 8.46
CA ASN A 338 -142.25 30.52 7.81
C ASN A 338 -143.50 29.74 7.36
N MET A 339 -143.52 28.41 7.55
CA MET A 339 -144.59 27.52 7.06
C MET A 339 -145.60 27.08 8.14
N SER A 340 -145.55 27.67 9.34
CA SER A 340 -146.44 27.33 10.46
C SER A 340 -147.44 28.46 10.75
N ASN A 341 -148.58 28.45 10.04
CA ASN A 341 -149.93 28.87 10.49
C ASN A 341 -150.83 29.29 9.31
N ARG A 342 -151.87 28.48 9.02
CA ARG A 342 -153.27 28.87 8.66
C ARG A 342 -153.98 27.72 7.94
N VAL A 343 -154.79 26.96 8.67
CA VAL A 343 -155.92 26.20 8.10
C VAL A 343 -157.15 26.62 8.90
N GLY A 344 -157.96 27.50 8.32
CA GLY A 344 -159.16 28.06 8.96
C GLY A 344 -160.41 27.28 8.56
N GLY A 345 -161.12 26.73 9.53
CA GLY A 345 -162.47 26.20 9.33
C GLY A 345 -163.49 27.35 9.31
N LEU A 346 -164.32 27.42 8.26
CA LEU A 346 -165.35 28.44 8.10
C LEU A 346 -166.67 28.04 8.78
N CYS A 347 -167.45 29.03 9.26
CA CYS A 347 -168.68 28.79 10.01
C CYS A 347 -169.91 28.54 9.12
N LEU A 348 -171.05 28.12 9.71
CA LEU A 348 -172.27 27.73 9.00
C LEU A 348 -172.77 28.72 7.92
N LYS A 349 -172.55 30.04 8.10
CA LYS A 349 -172.95 31.05 7.09
C LYS A 349 -172.10 31.00 5.82
N CYS A 350 -170.88 30.50 5.89
CA CYS A 350 -169.97 30.38 4.75
C CYS A 350 -170.35 29.16 3.88
N ALA A 351 -170.69 28.02 4.49
CA ALA A 351 -171.21 26.86 3.77
C ALA A 351 -172.52 27.18 3.00
N GLN A 352 -173.37 28.06 3.54
CA GLN A 352 -174.56 28.55 2.84
C GLN A 352 -174.25 29.56 1.73
N HIS A 353 -173.16 30.32 1.80
CA HIS A 353 -172.68 31.12 0.66
C HIS A 353 -172.07 30.23 -0.44
N GLU A 354 -171.33 29.19 -0.05
CA GLU A 354 -170.68 28.25 -0.97
C GLU A 354 -171.71 27.46 -1.80
N ALA A 355 -172.83 27.06 -1.19
CA ALA A 355 -173.96 26.44 -1.89
C ALA A 355 -174.60 27.36 -2.95
N VAL A 356 -174.66 28.68 -2.72
CA VAL A 356 -175.23 29.65 -3.67
C VAL A 356 -174.22 29.99 -4.78
N LEU A 357 -172.94 30.12 -4.46
CA LEU A 357 -171.88 30.32 -5.46
C LEU A 357 -171.71 29.10 -6.37
N SER A 358 -171.88 27.87 -5.84
CA SER A 358 -171.80 26.62 -6.63
C SER A 358 -172.75 26.59 -7.84
N GLN A 359 -173.89 27.29 -7.78
CA GLN A 359 -174.88 27.31 -8.85
C GLN A 359 -174.54 28.33 -9.98
N THR A 360 -173.69 29.33 -9.70
CA THR A 360 -173.29 30.38 -10.67
C THR A 360 -171.81 30.29 -11.08
N HIS A 361 -170.99 29.47 -10.41
CA HIS A 361 -169.55 29.34 -10.66
C HIS A 361 -169.13 28.10 -11.47
N SER A 362 -170.03 27.37 -12.14
CA SER A 362 -169.68 26.11 -12.85
C SER A 362 -168.53 26.26 -13.86
N ASN A 363 -168.46 27.40 -14.58
CA ASN A 363 -167.35 27.71 -15.48
C ASN A 363 -166.01 27.89 -14.73
N VAL A 364 -166.02 28.56 -13.57
CA VAL A 364 -164.84 28.75 -12.71
C VAL A 364 -164.35 27.43 -12.12
N HIS A 365 -165.26 26.49 -11.81
CA HIS A 365 -164.92 25.14 -11.39
C HIS A 365 -164.25 24.35 -12.52
N VAL A 366 -164.77 24.40 -13.75
CA VAL A 366 -164.14 23.75 -14.91
C VAL A 366 -162.73 24.30 -15.18
N GLN A 367 -162.55 25.63 -15.24
CA GLN A 367 -161.22 26.24 -15.41
C GLN A 367 -160.26 25.88 -14.28
N THR A 368 -160.76 25.64 -13.07
CA THR A 368 -159.94 25.20 -11.93
C THR A 368 -159.59 23.72 -12.01
N ILE A 369 -160.50 22.87 -12.48
CA ILE A 369 -160.20 21.45 -12.77
C ILE A 369 -159.17 21.34 -13.90
N GLU A 370 -159.29 22.10 -14.98
CA GLU A 370 -158.30 22.13 -16.07
C GLU A 370 -156.92 22.58 -15.57
N ARG A 371 -156.87 23.64 -14.76
CA ARG A 371 -155.62 24.12 -14.14
C ARG A 371 -154.98 23.06 -13.25
N LEU A 372 -155.75 22.45 -12.34
CA LEU A 372 -155.27 21.39 -11.44
C LEU A 372 -154.85 20.12 -12.22
N THR A 373 -155.56 19.79 -13.31
CA THR A 373 -155.22 18.67 -14.19
C THR A 373 -153.87 18.92 -14.86
N LYS A 374 -153.66 20.13 -15.39
CA LYS A 374 -152.38 20.56 -15.96
C LYS A 374 -151.27 20.59 -14.91
N GLU A 375 -151.48 21.20 -13.74
CA GLU A 375 -150.51 21.20 -12.64
C GLU A 375 -150.13 19.76 -12.23
N ARG A 376 -151.10 18.85 -12.19
CA ARG A 376 -150.87 17.41 -11.97
C ARG A 376 -150.04 16.78 -13.09
N ASP A 377 -150.31 17.08 -14.35
CA ASP A 377 -149.55 16.53 -15.48
C ASP A 377 -148.13 17.11 -15.58
N ASP A 378 -147.96 18.39 -15.27
CA ASP A 378 -146.66 19.07 -15.15
C ASP A 378 -145.85 18.47 -13.98
N LEU A 379 -146.48 18.23 -12.81
CA LEU A 379 -145.85 17.55 -11.67
C LEU A 379 -145.54 16.08 -11.93
N MET A 380 -146.39 15.35 -12.64
CA MET A 380 -146.12 13.97 -13.07
C MET A 380 -144.95 13.93 -14.05
N SER A 381 -144.88 14.87 -14.99
CA SER A 381 -143.77 15.01 -15.94
C SER A 381 -142.46 15.35 -15.22
N ALA A 382 -142.51 16.27 -14.24
CA ALA A 382 -141.37 16.59 -13.39
C ALA A 382 -140.93 15.39 -12.54
N LEU A 383 -141.87 14.62 -11.96
CA LEU A 383 -141.56 13.42 -11.20
C LEU A 383 -140.92 12.33 -12.07
N VAL A 384 -141.39 12.13 -13.31
CA VAL A 384 -140.77 11.22 -14.27
C VAL A 384 -139.36 11.69 -14.62
N SER A 385 -139.17 12.98 -14.90
CA SER A 385 -137.85 13.58 -15.18
C SER A 385 -136.87 13.44 -14.00
N VAL A 386 -137.33 13.68 -12.77
CA VAL A 386 -136.52 13.48 -11.55
C VAL A 386 -136.17 12.00 -11.39
N ARG A 387 -137.10 11.07 -11.62
CA ARG A 387 -136.85 9.62 -11.56
C ARG A 387 -135.83 9.17 -12.60
N SER A 388 -135.91 9.63 -13.85
CA SER A 388 -134.86 9.34 -14.85
C SER A 388 -133.52 9.96 -14.46
N SER A 389 -133.50 11.20 -13.96
CA SER A 389 -132.24 11.81 -13.53
C SER A 389 -131.61 11.09 -12.34
N LEU A 390 -132.42 10.51 -11.44
CA LEU A 390 -131.96 9.69 -10.32
C LEU A 390 -131.35 8.38 -10.83
N THR A 391 -131.98 7.69 -11.78
CA THR A 391 -131.40 6.48 -12.38
C THR A 391 -130.10 6.77 -13.12
N ASP A 392 -130.00 7.92 -13.81
CA ASP A 392 -128.77 8.34 -14.49
C ASP A 392 -127.64 8.66 -13.48
N VAL A 393 -127.98 9.26 -12.33
CA VAL A 393 -127.03 9.48 -11.23
C VAL A 393 -126.56 8.15 -10.64
N GLN A 394 -127.48 7.24 -10.33
CA GLN A 394 -127.16 5.92 -9.79
C GLN A 394 -126.29 5.08 -10.74
N GLN A 395 -126.56 5.12 -12.05
CA GLN A 395 -125.73 4.44 -13.04
C GLN A 395 -124.33 5.06 -13.14
N ARG A 396 -124.21 6.39 -13.08
CA ARG A 396 -122.91 7.08 -13.06
C ARG A 396 -122.14 6.83 -11.76
N GLU A 397 -122.82 6.76 -10.62
CA GLU A 397 -122.23 6.41 -9.33
C GLU A 397 -121.70 4.97 -9.34
N ALA A 398 -122.47 4.00 -9.83
CA ALA A 398 -122.02 2.61 -9.98
C ALA A 398 -120.80 2.50 -10.94
N GLY A 399 -120.82 3.25 -12.05
CA GLY A 399 -119.68 3.32 -12.98
C GLY A 399 -118.43 3.93 -12.34
N ALA A 400 -118.58 5.02 -11.58
CA ALA A 400 -117.48 5.64 -10.84
C ALA A 400 -116.94 4.74 -9.72
N TYR A 401 -117.81 4.00 -9.02
CA TYR A 401 -117.42 3.03 -7.99
C TYR A 401 -116.55 1.91 -8.57
N GLU A 402 -116.94 1.30 -9.68
CA GLU A 402 -116.13 0.26 -10.33
C GLU A 402 -114.83 0.83 -10.91
N GLN A 403 -114.81 2.07 -11.41
CA GLN A 403 -113.55 2.74 -11.81
C GLN A 403 -112.60 2.96 -10.63
N VAL A 404 -113.10 3.44 -9.48
CA VAL A 404 -112.29 3.62 -8.26
C VAL A 404 -111.76 2.29 -7.76
N LYS A 405 -112.57 1.23 -7.78
CA LYS A 405 -112.18 -0.13 -7.41
C LYS A 405 -111.10 -0.72 -8.33
N GLN A 406 -111.18 -0.50 -9.63
CA GLN A 406 -110.13 -0.89 -10.59
C GLN A 406 -108.84 -0.09 -10.35
N ALA A 407 -108.94 1.23 -10.18
CA ALA A 407 -107.78 2.09 -9.90
C ALA A 407 -107.10 1.74 -8.57
N MET A 408 -107.87 1.37 -7.54
CA MET A 408 -107.37 0.86 -6.26
C MET A 408 -106.58 -0.44 -6.46
N HIS A 409 -107.16 -1.44 -7.15
CA HIS A 409 -106.46 -2.71 -7.45
C HIS A 409 -105.14 -2.47 -8.21
N MET A 410 -105.15 -1.64 -9.26
CA MET A 410 -103.94 -1.31 -10.03
C MET A 410 -102.88 -0.61 -9.15
N THR A 411 -103.31 0.24 -8.21
CA THR A 411 -102.41 0.93 -7.27
C THR A 411 -101.84 -0.04 -6.23
N GLU A 412 -102.63 -0.99 -5.74
CA GLU A 412 -102.17 -2.05 -4.85
C GLU A 412 -101.14 -2.96 -5.54
N GLU A 413 -101.43 -3.44 -6.75
CA GLU A 413 -100.52 -4.26 -7.56
C GLU A 413 -99.19 -3.53 -7.83
N ALA A 414 -99.24 -2.25 -8.21
CA ALA A 414 -98.04 -1.43 -8.37
C ALA A 414 -97.26 -1.23 -7.06
N ASN A 415 -97.94 -1.12 -5.91
CA ASN A 415 -97.29 -1.05 -4.59
C ASN A 415 -96.66 -2.39 -4.17
N PHE A 416 -97.26 -3.54 -4.52
CA PHE A 416 -96.67 -4.85 -4.28
C PHE A 416 -95.39 -5.03 -5.10
N GLU A 417 -95.42 -4.76 -6.40
CA GLU A 417 -94.22 -4.87 -7.25
C GLU A 417 -93.13 -3.85 -6.87
N LYS A 418 -93.51 -2.61 -6.48
CA LYS A 418 -92.58 -1.64 -5.88
C LYS A 418 -91.92 -2.18 -4.61
N THR A 419 -92.69 -2.78 -3.70
CA THR A 419 -92.18 -3.33 -2.43
C THR A 419 -91.22 -4.50 -2.68
N LYS A 420 -91.56 -5.39 -3.61
CA LYS A 420 -90.73 -6.50 -4.08
C LYS A 420 -89.41 -6.01 -4.71
N ALA A 421 -89.46 -4.98 -5.56
CA ALA A 421 -88.28 -4.36 -6.13
C ALA A 421 -87.38 -3.71 -5.05
N LEU A 422 -87.96 -3.01 -4.07
CA LEU A 422 -87.21 -2.44 -2.94
C LEU A 422 -86.51 -3.51 -2.11
N ILE A 423 -87.17 -4.64 -1.82
CA ILE A 423 -86.55 -5.78 -1.11
C ILE A 423 -85.38 -6.36 -1.91
N GLN A 424 -85.52 -6.52 -3.23
CA GLN A 424 -84.44 -7.00 -4.10
C GLN A 424 -83.26 -6.02 -4.13
N CYS A 425 -83.51 -4.71 -4.22
CA CYS A 425 -82.47 -3.69 -4.14
C CYS A 425 -81.72 -3.73 -2.80
N GLU A 426 -82.43 -3.86 -1.67
CA GLU A 426 -81.79 -3.93 -0.35
C GLU A 426 -80.99 -5.24 -0.18
N GLN A 427 -81.46 -6.37 -0.73
CA GLN A 427 -80.70 -7.63 -0.75
C GLN A 427 -79.38 -7.49 -1.54
N LEU A 428 -79.43 -6.88 -2.72
CA LEU A 428 -78.23 -6.65 -3.54
C LEU A 428 -77.27 -5.65 -2.86
N LYS A 429 -77.80 -4.59 -2.25
CA LYS A 429 -77.03 -3.62 -1.47
C LYS A 429 -76.30 -4.28 -0.29
N ASN A 430 -77.00 -5.10 0.49
CA ASN A 430 -76.39 -5.85 1.61
C ASN A 430 -75.30 -6.84 1.14
N GLU A 431 -75.47 -7.49 -0.01
CA GLU A 431 -74.41 -8.36 -0.56
C GLU A 431 -73.21 -7.53 -1.06
N LEU A 432 -73.43 -6.36 -1.69
CA LEU A 432 -72.35 -5.44 -2.07
C LEU A 432 -71.59 -4.90 -0.86
N GLU A 433 -72.28 -4.52 0.22
CA GLU A 433 -71.67 -4.13 1.51
C GLU A 433 -70.83 -5.30 2.06
N ARG A 434 -71.36 -6.53 2.09
CA ARG A 434 -70.65 -7.74 2.54
C ARG A 434 -69.45 -8.13 1.66
N GLN A 435 -69.47 -7.82 0.36
CA GLN A 435 -68.30 -7.98 -0.53
C GLN A 435 -67.25 -6.90 -0.23
N THR A 436 -67.69 -5.65 -0.07
CA THR A 436 -66.83 -4.49 0.23
C THR A 436 -66.09 -4.70 1.55
N GLU A 437 -66.80 -5.03 2.64
CA GLU A 437 -66.17 -5.32 3.94
C GLU A 437 -65.11 -6.43 3.87
N ARG A 438 -65.31 -7.47 3.03
CA ARG A 438 -64.34 -8.56 2.88
C ARG A 438 -63.09 -8.10 2.14
N LEU A 439 -63.25 -7.30 1.09
CA LEU A 439 -62.14 -6.70 0.37
C LEU A 439 -61.37 -5.70 1.23
N GLU A 440 -62.06 -4.92 2.06
CA GLU A 440 -61.45 -4.02 3.04
C GLU A 440 -60.66 -4.79 4.11
N LYS A 441 -61.24 -5.85 4.69
CA LYS A 441 -60.56 -6.72 5.68
C LYS A 441 -59.30 -7.37 5.09
N GLU A 442 -59.37 -7.88 3.86
CA GLU A 442 -58.19 -8.43 3.18
C GLU A 442 -57.17 -7.33 2.83
N LEU A 443 -57.61 -6.16 2.36
CA LEU A 443 -56.72 -5.02 2.08
C LEU A 443 -55.97 -4.58 3.34
N VAL A 444 -56.64 -4.49 4.50
CA VAL A 444 -56.02 -4.20 5.79
C VAL A 444 -55.03 -5.30 6.17
N SER A 445 -55.42 -6.59 6.12
CA SER A 445 -54.50 -7.70 6.41
C SER A 445 -53.25 -7.67 5.52
N GLN A 446 -53.39 -7.34 4.23
CA GLN A 446 -52.27 -7.20 3.30
C GLN A 446 -51.45 -5.93 3.55
N GLN A 447 -52.03 -4.85 4.08
CA GLN A 447 -51.26 -3.69 4.53
C GLN A 447 -50.47 -4.00 5.80
N GLU A 448 -51.06 -4.72 6.76
CA GLU A 448 -50.41 -5.17 8.00
C GLU A 448 -49.24 -6.13 7.72
N LYS A 449 -49.44 -7.14 6.86
CA LYS A 449 -48.35 -8.06 6.41
C LYS A 449 -47.19 -7.27 5.80
N ARG A 450 -47.47 -6.37 4.85
CA ARG A 450 -46.45 -5.51 4.22
C ARG A 450 -45.80 -4.53 5.21
N ALA A 451 -46.51 -4.09 6.25
CA ALA A 451 -45.94 -3.24 7.30
C ALA A 451 -45.00 -4.04 8.22
N PHE A 452 -45.39 -5.28 8.57
CA PHE A 452 -44.57 -6.21 9.34
C PHE A 452 -43.30 -6.60 8.59
N GLU A 453 -43.39 -7.02 7.32
CA GLU A 453 -42.25 -7.35 6.45
C GLU A 453 -41.27 -6.17 6.29
N LYS A 454 -41.79 -4.95 6.12
CA LYS A 454 -40.96 -3.74 6.09
C LYS A 454 -40.25 -3.51 7.42
N GLU A 455 -40.88 -3.84 8.54
CA GLU A 455 -40.31 -3.65 9.86
C GLU A 455 -39.27 -4.73 10.22
N THR A 456 -39.47 -5.98 9.80
CA THR A 456 -38.42 -7.02 9.91
C THR A 456 -37.22 -6.67 9.04
N MET A 457 -37.44 -6.27 7.78
CA MET A 457 -36.38 -5.82 6.87
C MET A 457 -35.59 -4.62 7.44
N ARG A 458 -36.27 -3.64 8.04
CA ARG A 458 -35.59 -2.52 8.73
C ARG A 458 -34.70 -3.02 9.87
N LYS A 459 -35.19 -3.93 10.71
CA LYS A 459 -34.44 -4.49 11.85
C LYS A 459 -33.21 -5.27 11.40
N GLU A 460 -33.33 -6.03 10.31
CA GLU A 460 -32.21 -6.73 9.68
C GLU A 460 -31.17 -5.73 9.15
N ILE A 461 -31.58 -4.72 8.39
CA ILE A 461 -30.67 -3.66 7.88
C ILE A 461 -29.99 -2.89 9.03
N THR A 462 -30.70 -2.57 10.12
CA THR A 462 -30.08 -1.90 11.27
C THR A 462 -29.06 -2.81 11.95
N LYS A 463 -29.36 -4.11 12.09
CA LYS A 463 -28.42 -5.09 12.66
C LYS A 463 -27.18 -5.25 11.78
N GLU A 464 -27.33 -5.41 10.47
CA GLU A 464 -26.21 -5.48 9.53
C GLU A 464 -25.34 -4.22 9.59
N ARG A 465 -25.96 -3.03 9.72
CA ARG A 465 -25.27 -1.76 9.88
C ARG A 465 -24.49 -1.68 11.20
N GLU A 466 -25.05 -2.19 12.30
CA GLU A 466 -24.39 -2.27 13.60
C GLU A 466 -23.23 -3.28 13.58
N ASP A 467 -23.43 -4.46 12.97
CA ASP A 467 -22.39 -5.48 12.77
C ASP A 467 -21.24 -4.94 11.90
N LEU A 468 -21.52 -4.22 10.81
CA LEU A 468 -20.52 -3.53 10.00
C LEU A 468 -19.84 -2.39 10.77
N GLY A 469 -20.59 -1.64 11.59
CA GLY A 469 -20.05 -0.59 12.46
C GLY A 469 -19.05 -1.14 13.48
N SER A 470 -19.36 -2.26 14.14
CA SER A 470 -18.45 -2.91 15.10
C SER A 470 -17.17 -3.46 14.43
N LYS A 471 -17.30 -4.03 13.21
CA LYS A 471 -16.15 -4.45 12.38
C LYS A 471 -15.29 -3.26 11.95
N MET A 472 -15.90 -2.14 11.58
CA MET A 472 -15.18 -0.91 11.23
C MET A 472 -14.41 -0.34 12.44
N LEU A 473 -15.02 -0.35 13.63
CA LEU A 473 -14.36 0.10 14.86
C LEU A 473 -13.18 -0.80 15.25
N SER A 474 -13.33 -2.13 15.18
CA SER A 474 -12.22 -3.05 15.50
C SER A 474 -11.08 -2.98 14.47
N LEU A 475 -11.38 -2.83 13.18
CA LEU A 475 -10.36 -2.55 12.16
C LEU A 475 -9.67 -1.21 12.39
N SER A 476 -10.39 -0.16 12.78
CA SER A 476 -9.81 1.15 13.11
C SER A 476 -8.88 1.08 14.32
N GLN A 477 -9.25 0.31 15.34
CA GLN A 477 -8.38 0.04 16.50
C GLN A 477 -7.12 -0.75 16.10
N ASN A 478 -7.25 -1.74 15.21
CA ASN A 478 -6.10 -2.50 14.69
C ASN A 478 -5.16 -1.62 13.86
N ILE A 479 -5.69 -0.69 13.04
CA ILE A 479 -4.89 0.29 12.29
C ILE A 479 -4.08 1.15 13.26
N ALA A 480 -4.72 1.76 14.27
CA ALA A 480 -4.02 2.58 15.27
C ALA A 480 -2.94 1.81 16.04
N GLN A 481 -3.15 0.51 16.32
CA GLN A 481 -2.13 -0.36 16.94
C GLN A 481 -0.96 -0.67 16.00
N LEU A 482 -1.21 -0.81 14.70
CA LEU A 482 -0.15 -1.02 13.70
C LEU A 482 0.64 0.27 13.44
N GLU A 483 -0.02 1.42 13.37
CA GLU A 483 0.61 2.74 13.27
C GLU A 483 1.57 2.98 14.45
N ALA A 484 1.11 2.76 15.69
CA ALA A 484 1.95 2.88 16.88
C ALA A 484 3.15 1.91 16.88
N GLN A 485 3.00 0.70 16.32
CA GLN A 485 4.11 -0.24 16.14
C GLN A 485 5.11 0.22 15.07
N VAL A 486 4.62 0.76 13.94
CA VAL A 486 5.47 1.33 12.89
C VAL A 486 6.26 2.54 13.42
N GLU A 487 5.64 3.42 14.21
CA GLU A 487 6.33 4.54 14.87
C GLU A 487 7.39 4.06 15.87
N LYS A 488 7.12 2.99 16.63
CA LYS A 488 8.08 2.39 17.56
C LYS A 488 9.30 1.85 16.79
N VAL A 489 9.07 1.00 15.79
CA VAL A 489 10.14 0.41 14.96
C VAL A 489 10.92 1.49 14.21
N THR A 490 10.26 2.57 13.78
CA THR A 490 10.93 3.71 13.12
C THR A 490 11.86 4.44 14.09
N ARG A 491 11.45 4.67 15.35
CA ARG A 491 12.31 5.25 16.39
C ARG A 491 13.50 4.34 16.73
N GLU A 492 13.26 3.03 16.85
CA GLU A 492 14.32 2.04 17.10
C GLU A 492 15.32 1.98 15.94
N LYS A 493 14.84 2.01 14.69
CA LYS A 493 15.67 2.11 13.48
C LYS A 493 16.54 3.37 13.48
N ILE A 494 15.97 4.54 13.79
CA ILE A 494 16.73 5.80 13.85
C ILE A 494 17.80 5.73 14.94
N SER A 495 17.48 5.18 16.12
CA SER A 495 18.46 4.97 17.19
C SER A 495 19.62 4.07 16.75
N ALA A 496 19.32 2.97 16.05
CA ALA A 496 20.34 2.06 15.51
C ALA A 496 21.20 2.71 14.41
N ILE A 497 20.60 3.54 13.54
CA ILE A 497 21.35 4.31 12.53
C ILE A 497 22.32 5.27 13.22
N ASN A 498 21.86 6.04 14.21
CA ASN A 498 22.72 6.97 14.94
C ASN A 498 23.90 6.26 15.64
N GLN A 499 23.67 5.06 16.21
CA GLN A 499 24.73 4.23 16.80
C GLN A 499 25.73 3.73 15.75
N LEU A 500 25.27 3.33 14.57
CA LEU A 500 26.14 2.92 13.46
C LEU A 500 26.97 4.09 12.93
N GLU A 501 26.37 5.28 12.79
CA GLU A 501 27.07 6.50 12.40
C GLU A 501 28.13 6.90 13.45
N GLU A 502 27.82 6.78 14.75
CA GLU A 502 28.79 7.02 15.81
C GLU A 502 29.98 6.03 15.74
N VAL A 503 29.71 4.73 15.61
CA VAL A 503 30.75 3.71 15.46
C VAL A 503 31.58 3.92 14.19
N GLN A 504 30.95 4.31 13.07
CA GLN A 504 31.63 4.62 11.82
C GLN A 504 32.55 5.84 11.95
N ASN A 505 32.10 6.90 12.63
CA ASN A 505 32.91 8.08 12.92
C ASN A 505 34.09 7.74 13.86
N GLN A 506 33.85 6.91 14.89
CA GLN A 506 34.91 6.40 15.76
C GLN A 506 35.94 5.58 14.97
N LEU A 507 35.50 4.67 14.09
CA LEU A 507 36.37 3.88 13.23
C LEU A 507 37.22 4.76 12.31
N ALA A 508 36.61 5.72 11.60
CA ALA A 508 37.33 6.66 10.73
C ALA A 508 38.38 7.48 11.50
N SER A 509 38.08 7.88 12.75
CA SER A 509 39.06 8.55 13.61
C SER A 509 40.26 7.64 13.96
N LYS A 510 40.01 6.34 14.19
CA LYS A 510 41.05 5.35 14.49
C LYS A 510 41.87 4.98 13.26
N GLU A 511 41.27 4.89 12.09
CA GLU A 511 41.98 4.72 10.82
C GLU A 511 42.92 5.91 10.53
N MET A 512 42.48 7.13 10.83
CA MET A 512 43.32 8.33 10.74
C MET A 512 44.48 8.31 11.76
N ASP A 513 44.20 7.94 13.03
CA ASP A 513 45.23 7.77 14.07
C ASP A 513 46.30 6.73 13.64
N VAL A 514 45.85 5.56 13.16
CA VAL A 514 46.75 4.49 12.66
C VAL A 514 47.54 4.97 11.45
N THR A 515 46.91 5.66 10.50
CA THR A 515 47.60 6.22 9.33
C THR A 515 48.69 7.21 9.72
N LYS A 516 48.43 8.06 10.73
CA LYS A 516 49.40 9.00 11.30
C LYS A 516 50.57 8.28 11.97
N VAL A 517 50.30 7.27 12.81
CA VAL A 517 51.35 6.45 13.47
C VAL A 517 52.18 5.67 12.45
N CYS A 518 51.56 5.11 11.41
CA CYS A 518 52.26 4.45 10.30
C CYS A 518 53.06 5.44 9.44
N GLY A 519 52.65 6.70 9.37
CA GLY A 519 53.45 7.79 8.78
C GLY A 519 54.71 8.07 9.61
N GLU A 520 54.54 8.32 10.90
CA GLU A 520 55.63 8.59 11.85
C GLU A 520 56.64 7.43 11.94
N MET A 521 56.16 6.19 12.05
CA MET A 521 57.03 5.00 12.11
C MET A 521 57.86 4.85 10.82
N ARG A 522 57.28 5.13 9.64
CA ARG A 522 58.04 5.14 8.37
C ARG A 522 59.07 6.26 8.33
N PHE A 523 58.74 7.44 8.85
CA PHE A 523 59.69 8.55 8.95
C PHE A 523 60.87 8.20 9.88
N GLN A 524 60.60 7.68 11.08
CA GLN A 524 61.66 7.26 12.01
C GLN A 524 62.51 6.10 11.46
N LEU A 525 61.90 5.10 10.81
CA LEU A 525 62.62 4.01 10.15
C LEU A 525 63.53 4.52 9.03
N ASN A 526 63.06 5.47 8.23
CA ASN A 526 63.89 6.09 7.20
C ASN A 526 65.03 6.91 7.82
N ARG A 527 64.79 7.62 8.92
CA ARG A 527 65.83 8.39 9.63
C ARG A 527 66.92 7.48 10.19
N THR A 528 66.56 6.43 10.92
CA THR A 528 67.52 5.47 11.49
C THR A 528 68.25 4.68 10.41
N LYS A 529 67.60 4.39 9.27
CA LYS A 529 68.28 3.81 8.10
C LYS A 529 69.34 4.76 7.54
N MET A 530 69.04 6.05 7.36
CA MET A 530 70.02 7.03 6.89
C MET A 530 71.19 7.19 7.86
N GLU A 531 70.92 7.29 9.17
CA GLU A 531 71.93 7.33 10.24
C GLU A 531 72.84 6.08 10.20
N LYS A 532 72.26 4.89 10.04
CA LYS A 532 73.00 3.62 9.87
C LYS A 532 73.85 3.60 8.60
N ASP A 533 73.28 3.97 7.46
CA ASP A 533 73.96 3.86 6.16
C ASP A 533 75.16 4.84 6.06
N GLU A 534 75.09 5.99 6.74
CA GLU A 534 76.21 6.92 6.93
C GLU A 534 77.26 6.39 7.92
N ALA A 535 76.86 5.86 9.08
CA ALA A 535 77.80 5.22 10.03
C ALA A 535 78.54 4.02 9.41
N GLU A 536 77.87 3.24 8.55
CA GLU A 536 78.55 2.19 7.76
C GLU A 536 79.52 2.76 6.73
N LYS A 537 79.23 3.93 6.15
CA LYS A 537 80.13 4.62 5.21
C LYS A 537 81.38 5.13 5.94
N GLU A 538 81.23 5.81 7.07
CA GLU A 538 82.36 6.18 7.93
C GLU A 538 83.18 4.96 8.33
N HIS A 539 82.54 3.86 8.78
CA HIS A 539 83.25 2.63 9.13
C HIS A 539 84.00 2.01 7.94
N ARG A 540 83.43 2.05 6.72
CA ARG A 540 84.12 1.63 5.49
C ARG A 540 85.34 2.51 5.22
N GLU A 541 85.20 3.83 5.33
CA GLU A 541 86.29 4.79 5.14
C GLU A 541 87.43 4.56 6.17
N TYR A 542 87.11 4.49 7.46
CA TYR A 542 88.06 4.15 8.53
C TYR A 542 88.77 2.82 8.26
N ARG A 543 88.06 1.75 7.88
CA ARG A 543 88.68 0.47 7.51
C ARG A 543 89.68 0.61 6.37
N THR A 544 89.35 1.36 5.32
CA THR A 544 90.32 1.58 4.22
C THR A 544 91.49 2.46 4.65
N LYS A 545 91.28 3.44 5.54
CA LYS A 545 92.36 4.28 6.06
C LYS A 545 93.34 3.45 6.89
N THR A 546 92.85 2.71 7.88
CA THR A 546 93.67 1.79 8.68
C THR A 546 94.39 0.75 7.82
N LYS A 547 93.75 0.23 6.76
CA LYS A 547 94.44 -0.68 5.82
C LYS A 547 95.62 -0.01 5.11
N ARG A 548 95.47 1.22 4.61
CA ARG A 548 96.57 1.98 4.00
C ARG A 548 97.65 2.34 5.03
N ASP A 549 97.26 2.73 6.23
CA ASP A 549 98.21 3.05 7.31
C ASP A 549 99.04 1.79 7.70
N LEU A 550 98.43 0.60 7.68
CA LEU A 550 99.12 -0.68 7.84
C LEU A 550 100.02 -1.00 6.64
N GLU A 551 99.55 -0.85 5.40
CA GLU A 551 100.35 -1.06 4.19
C GLU A 551 101.62 -0.18 4.19
N ILE A 552 101.50 1.10 4.56
CA ILE A 552 102.64 2.03 4.73
C ILE A 552 103.58 1.58 5.86
N LYS A 553 103.03 1.04 6.96
CA LYS A 553 103.86 0.53 8.07
C LYS A 553 104.57 -0.77 7.72
N ASP A 554 103.96 -1.64 6.91
CA ASP A 554 104.60 -2.84 6.38
C ASP A 554 105.71 -2.46 5.38
N GLU A 555 105.49 -1.47 4.51
CA GLU A 555 106.53 -0.90 3.64
C GLU A 555 107.71 -0.31 4.44
N GLU A 556 107.43 0.43 5.52
CA GLU A 556 108.45 0.97 6.42
C GLU A 556 109.20 -0.15 7.18
N ILE A 557 108.49 -1.20 7.61
CA ILE A 557 109.10 -2.38 8.23
C ILE A 557 110.03 -3.09 7.25
N GLU A 558 109.62 -3.35 6.01
CA GLU A 558 110.47 -4.01 5.03
C GLU A 558 111.69 -3.15 4.63
N LYS A 559 111.54 -1.82 4.57
CA LYS A 559 112.68 -0.89 4.41
C LYS A 559 113.66 -0.97 5.61
N LEU A 560 113.15 -0.97 6.84
CA LEU A 560 113.99 -1.12 8.03
C LEU A 560 114.63 -2.51 8.11
N ARG A 561 113.96 -3.57 7.64
CA ARG A 561 114.56 -4.91 7.50
C ARG A 561 115.70 -4.90 6.49
N SER A 562 115.56 -4.24 5.34
CA SER A 562 116.65 -4.15 4.36
C SER A 562 117.85 -3.39 4.94
N GLU A 563 117.63 -2.22 5.55
CA GLU A 563 118.69 -1.43 6.22
C GLU A 563 119.40 -2.21 7.35
N VAL A 564 118.66 -2.98 8.15
CA VAL A 564 119.23 -3.87 9.18
C VAL A 564 120.00 -5.03 8.55
N SER A 565 119.54 -5.59 7.42
CA SER A 565 120.24 -6.67 6.72
C SER A 565 121.54 -6.20 6.08
N GLU A 566 121.56 -4.99 5.49
CA GLU A 566 122.77 -4.34 4.96
C GLU A 566 123.76 -4.03 6.09
N SER A 567 123.28 -3.46 7.19
CA SER A 567 124.08 -3.18 8.39
C SER A 567 124.70 -4.46 8.98
N ARG A 568 123.93 -5.56 9.00
CA ARG A 568 124.40 -6.88 9.44
C ARG A 568 125.44 -7.45 8.48
N GLN A 569 125.23 -7.34 7.17
CA GLN A 569 126.19 -7.81 6.17
C GLN A 569 127.50 -7.03 6.25
N HIS A 570 127.44 -5.70 6.44
CA HIS A 570 128.63 -4.88 6.70
C HIS A 570 129.34 -5.30 8.00
N LEU A 571 128.61 -5.54 9.08
CA LEU A 571 129.19 -6.03 10.33
C LEU A 571 129.85 -7.41 10.15
N GLU A 572 129.22 -8.34 9.42
CA GLU A 572 129.79 -9.66 9.12
C GLU A 572 131.04 -9.55 8.23
N GLN A 573 131.07 -8.64 7.25
CA GLN A 573 132.27 -8.34 6.45
C GLN A 573 133.42 -7.78 7.30
N GLU A 574 133.14 -6.82 8.20
CA GLU A 574 134.16 -6.28 9.11
C GLU A 574 134.61 -7.32 10.15
N GLN A 575 133.71 -8.20 10.63
CA GLN A 575 134.09 -9.33 11.47
C GLN A 575 134.98 -10.34 10.73
N GLN A 576 134.71 -10.61 9.44
CA GLN A 576 135.57 -11.45 8.60
C GLN A 576 136.94 -10.81 8.37
N LYS A 577 137.01 -9.51 8.05
CA LYS A 577 138.29 -8.78 7.95
C LYS A 577 139.06 -8.80 9.27
N ALA A 578 138.38 -8.58 10.40
CA ALA A 578 138.97 -8.67 11.72
C ALA A 578 139.43 -10.09 12.08
N ALA A 579 138.73 -11.13 11.61
CA ALA A 579 139.13 -12.53 11.78
C ALA A 579 140.37 -12.85 10.93
N LEU A 580 140.41 -12.43 9.66
CA LEU A 580 141.59 -12.54 8.80
C LEU A 580 142.80 -11.82 9.39
N ALA A 581 142.63 -10.57 9.84
CA ALA A 581 143.69 -9.81 10.51
C ALA A 581 144.15 -10.48 11.82
N ARG A 582 143.25 -11.13 12.58
CA ARG A 582 143.62 -11.95 13.75
C ARG A 582 144.41 -13.19 13.34
N GLU A 583 144.03 -13.86 12.25
CA GLU A 583 144.73 -15.03 11.71
C GLU A 583 146.13 -14.64 11.18
N GLU A 584 146.26 -13.49 10.52
CA GLU A 584 147.55 -12.89 10.14
C GLU A 584 148.40 -12.57 11.36
N CYS A 585 147.83 -11.93 12.39
CA CYS A 585 148.52 -11.70 13.67
C CYS A 585 148.95 -13.01 14.36
N LEU A 586 148.14 -14.07 14.31
CA LEU A 586 148.51 -15.39 14.82
C LEU A 586 149.69 -15.97 14.00
N LYS A 587 149.63 -15.97 12.67
CA LYS A 587 150.75 -16.41 11.80
C LYS A 587 152.03 -15.62 12.05
N LEU A 588 151.94 -14.31 12.23
CA LEU A 588 153.08 -13.45 12.58
C LEU A 588 153.63 -13.77 13.99
N THR A 589 152.76 -14.13 14.95
CA THR A 589 153.14 -14.57 16.29
C THR A 589 153.80 -15.95 16.28
N GLU A 590 153.30 -16.88 15.46
CA GLU A 590 153.90 -18.20 15.23
C GLU A 590 155.30 -18.05 14.62
N LEU A 591 155.44 -17.26 13.55
CA LEU A 591 156.74 -16.93 12.93
C LEU A 591 157.71 -16.24 13.90
N LEU A 592 157.21 -15.35 14.77
CA LEU A 592 158.00 -14.75 15.83
C LEU A 592 158.50 -15.83 16.82
N SER A 593 157.62 -16.71 17.29
CA SER A 593 157.98 -17.80 18.22
C SER A 593 158.96 -18.81 17.59
N GLU A 594 158.83 -19.07 16.29
CA GLU A 594 159.76 -19.89 15.50
C GLU A 594 161.14 -19.23 15.42
N SER A 595 161.20 -17.92 15.16
CA SER A 595 162.43 -17.12 15.16
C SER A 595 163.07 -17.04 16.56
N GLU A 596 162.27 -16.88 17.61
CA GLU A 596 162.74 -16.88 19.00
C GLU A 596 163.31 -18.26 19.40
N ARG A 597 162.65 -19.34 18.98
CA ARG A 597 163.12 -20.73 19.16
C ARG A 597 164.43 -20.98 18.42
N GLN A 598 164.55 -20.54 17.16
CA GLN A 598 165.80 -20.62 16.41
C GLN A 598 166.92 -19.86 17.12
N LEU A 599 166.65 -18.62 17.55
CA LEU A 599 167.61 -17.79 18.27
C LEU A 599 168.02 -18.41 19.63
N HIS A 600 167.12 -19.12 20.31
CA HIS A 600 167.47 -19.87 21.52
C HIS A 600 168.39 -21.07 21.22
N LEU A 601 168.15 -21.79 20.12
CA LEU A 601 169.05 -22.88 19.68
C LEU A 601 170.45 -22.33 19.35
N THR A 602 170.56 -21.22 18.62
CA THR A 602 171.86 -20.60 18.32
C THR A 602 172.62 -20.15 19.59
N ARG A 603 171.90 -19.72 20.64
CA ARG A 603 172.50 -19.43 21.95
C ARG A 603 173.08 -20.69 22.61
N LEU A 604 172.37 -21.82 22.56
CA LEU A 604 172.85 -23.10 23.11
C LEU A 604 174.09 -23.62 22.34
N GLU A 605 174.09 -23.51 21.01
CA GLU A 605 175.25 -23.86 20.17
C GLU A 605 176.48 -23.00 20.52
N LYS A 606 176.29 -21.67 20.63
CA LYS A 606 177.34 -20.74 21.06
C LYS A 606 177.90 -21.10 22.44
N ASP A 607 177.04 -21.39 23.42
CA ASP A 607 177.48 -21.72 24.77
C ASP A 607 178.21 -23.07 24.82
N SER A 608 177.81 -24.06 24.00
CA SER A 608 178.52 -25.33 23.82
C SER A 608 179.94 -25.13 23.25
N ILE A 609 180.08 -24.30 22.20
CA ILE A 609 181.38 -23.92 21.62
C ILE A 609 182.25 -23.22 22.67
N GLN A 610 181.68 -22.30 23.45
CA GLN A 610 182.40 -21.58 24.51
C GLN A 610 182.89 -22.52 25.63
N GLN A 611 182.16 -23.61 25.90
CA GLN A 611 182.55 -24.62 26.88
C GLN A 611 183.69 -25.52 26.38
N SER A 612 183.74 -25.81 25.07
CA SER A 612 184.86 -26.56 24.45
C SER A 612 186.19 -25.79 24.53
N PHE A 613 186.20 -24.49 24.20
CA PHE A 613 187.39 -23.63 24.36
C PHE A 613 187.90 -23.56 25.81
N SER A 614 187.01 -23.59 26.81
CA SER A 614 187.40 -23.61 28.22
C SER A 614 188.14 -24.89 28.62
N ASN A 615 187.84 -26.01 27.98
CA ASN A 615 188.48 -27.30 28.26
C ASN A 615 189.83 -27.42 27.55
N GLU A 616 189.93 -26.95 26.31
CA GLU A 616 191.19 -26.86 25.55
C GLU A 616 192.27 -26.07 26.31
N ALA A 617 191.91 -24.91 26.86
CA ALA A 617 192.81 -24.04 27.62
C ALA A 617 193.34 -24.71 28.91
N LYS A 618 192.54 -25.55 29.57
CA LYS A 618 192.95 -26.28 30.79
C LYS A 618 193.94 -27.40 30.48
N ALA A 619 193.81 -28.06 29.33
CA ALA A 619 194.74 -29.10 28.90
C ALA A 619 196.16 -28.54 28.63
N GLN A 620 196.24 -27.37 27.96
CA GLN A 620 197.52 -26.73 27.67
C GLN A 620 198.26 -26.24 28.94
N ALA A 621 197.53 -25.79 29.97
CA ALA A 621 198.13 -25.36 31.23
C ALA A 621 198.86 -26.50 31.98
N LEU A 622 198.29 -27.71 32.00
CA LEU A 622 198.90 -28.88 32.63
C LEU A 622 200.18 -29.34 31.91
N GLN A 623 200.21 -29.24 30.57
CA GLN A 623 201.38 -29.63 29.78
C GLN A 623 202.57 -28.67 29.98
N ALA A 624 202.32 -27.40 30.28
CA ALA A 624 203.36 -26.44 30.65
C ALA A 624 203.99 -26.76 32.01
N GLN A 625 203.15 -27.08 33.01
CA GLN A 625 203.59 -27.36 34.39
C GLN A 625 204.49 -28.61 34.49
N GLN A 626 204.25 -29.64 33.68
CA GLN A 626 205.09 -30.84 33.65
C GLN A 626 206.50 -30.58 33.11
N ARG A 627 206.64 -29.74 32.07
CA ARG A 627 207.96 -29.35 31.53
C ARG A 627 208.82 -28.57 32.53
N GLU A 628 208.19 -27.78 33.40
CA GLU A 628 208.89 -26.99 34.41
C GLU A 628 209.53 -27.90 35.49
N GLN A 629 208.85 -28.96 35.88
CA GLN A 629 209.34 -29.92 36.88
C GLN A 629 210.53 -30.76 36.38
N GLU A 630 210.52 -31.18 35.12
CA GLU A 630 211.65 -31.94 34.52
C GLU A 630 212.94 -31.11 34.41
N LEU A 631 212.84 -29.82 34.10
CA LEU A 631 214.01 -28.94 33.98
C LEU A 631 214.67 -28.68 35.35
N THR A 632 213.87 -28.55 36.41
CA THR A 632 214.37 -28.25 37.75
C THR A 632 215.19 -29.41 38.34
N GLN A 633 214.82 -30.67 38.07
CA GLN A 633 215.58 -31.84 38.52
C GLN A 633 216.95 -31.99 37.83
N LYS A 634 217.06 -31.60 36.55
CA LYS A 634 218.34 -31.68 35.80
C LYS A 634 219.41 -30.72 36.31
N ILE A 635 219.02 -29.54 36.80
CA ILE A 635 219.96 -28.56 37.35
C ILE A 635 220.60 -29.10 38.63
N GLN A 636 219.81 -29.68 39.53
CA GLN A 636 220.28 -30.21 40.82
C GLN A 636 221.22 -31.43 40.69
N GLN A 637 221.15 -32.18 39.59
CA GLN A 637 222.10 -33.26 39.30
C GLN A 637 223.47 -32.76 38.83
N MET A 638 223.54 -31.63 38.11
CA MET A 638 224.78 -31.07 37.59
C MET A 638 225.67 -30.46 38.67
N GLU A 639 225.07 -29.93 39.75
CA GLU A 639 225.81 -29.23 40.80
C GLU A 639 226.50 -30.19 41.79
N ALA A 640 225.95 -31.39 42.02
CA ALA A 640 226.45 -32.32 43.03
C ALA A 640 227.63 -33.21 42.60
N GLN A 641 228.02 -33.21 41.31
CA GLN A 641 229.11 -34.07 40.81
C GLN A 641 230.51 -33.42 40.78
N HIS A 642 230.66 -32.14 41.15
CA HIS A 642 231.89 -31.40 40.86
C HIS A 642 232.96 -31.32 41.97
N ASP A 643 232.67 -31.74 43.21
CA ASP A 643 233.53 -31.48 44.40
C ASP A 643 234.25 -32.72 45.00
N ARG A 644 234.66 -33.70 44.17
CA ARG A 644 235.55 -34.81 44.62
C ARG A 644 236.60 -35.29 43.60
N THR A 645 237.51 -34.44 43.13
CA THR A 645 238.93 -34.83 42.85
C THR A 645 239.83 -33.62 42.57
N GLY A 646 240.90 -33.46 43.35
CA GLY A 646 241.71 -32.25 43.35
C GLY A 646 243.04 -32.26 42.58
N LEU A 647 243.71 -31.11 42.74
CA LEU A 647 245.15 -30.88 42.87
C LEU A 647 246.04 -30.59 41.63
N LYS A 648 246.58 -29.35 41.67
CA LYS A 648 247.96 -28.88 41.39
C LYS A 648 248.35 -28.36 39.99
N SER A 649 248.66 -27.05 39.99
CA SER A 649 249.64 -26.33 39.15
C SER A 649 249.23 -26.10 37.67
N LEU A 650 249.51 -24.98 36.96
CA LEU A 650 250.07 -23.62 37.16
C LEU A 650 249.60 -22.81 35.90
N SER A 651 249.45 -21.47 35.80
CA SER A 651 249.62 -20.32 36.72
C SER A 651 249.08 -19.01 36.07
N SER A 652 249.32 -17.86 36.73
CA SER A 652 249.64 -16.55 36.10
C SER A 652 248.52 -15.58 35.61
N ILE A 653 248.73 -14.32 36.02
CA ILE A 653 248.38 -13.02 35.37
C ILE A 653 246.98 -12.40 35.58
N LYS A 654 246.95 -11.52 36.60
CA LYS A 654 246.45 -10.13 36.64
C LYS A 654 245.93 -9.46 35.33
N ARG A 655 244.88 -8.63 35.55
CA ARG A 655 244.57 -7.29 34.96
C ARG A 655 243.93 -7.18 33.56
N LYS A 656 242.95 -6.24 33.52
CA LYS A 656 242.35 -5.48 32.39
C LYS A 656 241.53 -6.32 31.38
N CYS A 657 240.28 -5.98 31.02
CA CYS A 657 239.66 -4.71 30.59
C CYS A 657 239.93 -4.38 29.10
N ILE A 658 238.92 -3.79 28.43
CA ILE A 658 238.84 -3.28 27.04
C ILE A 658 238.39 -4.37 26.02
N HIS A 659 237.20 -4.32 25.39
CA HIS A 659 236.61 -3.40 24.37
C HIS A 659 236.99 -3.72 22.90
N THR A 660 236.01 -4.16 22.09
CA THR A 660 235.79 -3.95 20.62
C THR A 660 234.64 -4.90 20.19
N THR A 661 233.48 -4.44 19.68
CA THR A 661 233.16 -4.00 18.29
C THR A 661 233.55 -5.05 17.23
N ASN A 662 232.70 -5.50 16.30
CA ASN A 662 231.91 -4.75 15.31
C ASN A 662 231.08 -5.73 14.40
N TRP A 663 230.18 -5.20 13.54
CA TRP A 663 229.39 -5.84 12.44
C TRP A 663 228.20 -6.75 12.81
N LYS A 664 227.09 -6.83 12.04
CA LYS A 664 226.30 -5.86 11.22
C LYS A 664 225.14 -6.60 10.51
N SER A 665 223.89 -6.18 10.69
CA SER A 665 222.85 -6.15 9.62
C SER A 665 221.50 -5.58 10.08
N TYR A 666 221.07 -4.49 9.43
CA TYR A 666 219.73 -3.86 9.37
C TYR A 666 219.01 -3.48 10.71
N ARG A 667 218.65 -2.22 11.02
CA ARG A 667 217.96 -1.11 10.29
C ARG A 667 216.46 -1.43 10.08
N GLY A 668 215.46 -0.61 10.45
CA GLY A 668 215.38 0.72 11.10
C GLY A 668 214.02 0.86 11.83
N GLU A 669 213.77 1.89 12.67
CA GLU A 669 213.27 3.24 12.34
C GLU A 669 211.73 3.40 12.20
N THR A 670 211.23 4.58 12.62
CA THR A 670 210.00 5.30 12.16
C THR A 670 208.61 4.68 12.42
N MET A 671 207.76 5.35 13.21
CA MET A 671 206.79 6.42 12.88
C MET A 671 205.44 5.99 12.28
N SER A 672 204.38 6.56 12.85
CA SER A 672 203.15 7.06 12.20
C SER A 672 202.90 6.67 10.74
N TRP A 673 201.73 6.06 10.49
CA TRP A 673 200.79 6.62 9.52
C TRP A 673 199.37 6.74 10.11
N ARG A 674 198.92 7.98 10.21
CA ARG A 674 197.50 8.37 10.13
C ARG A 674 197.02 8.12 8.69
N ASN A 675 195.71 8.15 8.48
CA ASN A 675 195.01 8.17 7.19
C ASN A 675 194.97 6.83 6.44
N SER A 676 193.95 6.55 5.63
CA SER A 676 192.57 7.04 5.47
C SER A 676 192.06 6.38 4.17
N VAL A 677 190.75 6.44 3.91
CA VAL A 677 190.18 6.43 2.53
C VAL A 677 190.34 5.08 1.80
N SER A 678 189.36 4.59 1.04
CA SER A 678 187.92 4.88 0.89
C SER A 678 187.36 3.80 -0.03
N ASN A 679 186.03 3.66 -0.06
CA ASN A 679 185.30 3.11 -1.22
C ASN A 679 185.64 1.63 -1.52
N THR A 680 184.90 0.90 -2.35
CA THR A 680 183.70 1.18 -3.17
C THR A 680 182.89 -0.12 -3.16
N GLY A 681 181.55 -0.09 -3.11
CA GLY A 681 180.74 -0.42 -4.30
C GLY A 681 180.51 -1.94 -4.43
N ASP A 682 179.59 -2.52 -5.21
CA ASP A 682 178.36 -2.09 -5.89
C ASP A 682 177.53 -3.42 -6.11
N CYS A 683 176.33 -3.53 -6.69
CA CYS A 683 175.42 -2.60 -7.38
C CYS A 683 173.98 -3.19 -7.41
N MET A 684 172.95 -2.31 -7.44
CA MET A 684 171.54 -2.63 -7.79
C MET A 684 170.74 -3.51 -6.78
N ARG A 685 169.41 -3.38 -6.64
CA ARG A 685 168.40 -2.56 -7.35
C ARG A 685 167.31 -2.11 -6.38
#